data_AF-A0A9D5ND35-F1
#
_entry.id   AF-A0A9D5ND35-F1
#
_cell.length_a   1.000
_cell.length_b   1.000
_cell.length_c   1.000
_cell.angle_alpha   90.00
_cell.angle_beta   90.00
_cell.angle_gamma   90.00
#
_symmetry.space_group_name_H-M   'P 1'
#
loop_
_entity.id
_entity.type
_entity.pdbx_description
1 polymer ?
#
loop_
_entity_poly.entity_id
_entity_poly.type
_entity_poly.pdbx_seq_one_letter_code
_entity_poly.pdbx_strand_id
1 'polypeptide(L)'
;MQRNDIVKRIINIAVPLLFLVGITLISSFLYLQPGIATGDDYTFHLGNIYDAYYGMKNGLGIDSSNHNMMGIYAYNTHLFYAPFPHYFAALIMLIFNASSIDAVKITVTIFCFIASLFFYLFAKKVSKSTTVSLLGAAFFIFCPYRMFCGYCRFAYAETIAISLIPVLFYGIYSFTHDDKPTYRTFLAIILGVSGLILSHPFTALSAVILALIYMALHYKNIWNIIKTKKGIILSCVTVVMIFSLIGFYFFPMLQANSSNLYRVSNNEAMWTTYEHVKNSTGTSANFSGFLNIDWIKGRIASDRWPADQPLYVYLVELFILVASWAALALSDFLSKKYLKNKYLILTINVISFWLLPLTFVWLIKDVVFYFALILVQAIYLINKYLEEKHEIDMDNNNSFVTIHKPILMDIIFLLVMSIIYILLIFVGQLWHLLPSFFYTCQFAWRLWAMVTITVSWLFVIFLDLAIKSKRRLMYITPLLILPSLLMIGTMSFREKGVALNYPEAKGYILYKFDQEEAKTVNNIGVMNEYMPQIYYENNYKSEYSNSLYTTIKSTIGYHNKYVFTKEDYISPAFLTGDGLLTCSELNTPNVVFEGKVIEDGIVQLPQFYYDGYQISLIDKQTNQISNAVVTNIDGLVSFAVSKGEYTINVNYVGPTSRRVFNIVFYFGVVGIAGLSVLAVRELYLENKIK
;
A
#
# COMPACT_ATOMS: atom_id res chain seq x y z
N MET A 1 -15.55 18.67 -39.54
CA MET A 1 -16.13 17.88 -38.44
C MET A 1 -17.52 18.41 -38.17
N GLN A 2 -18.58 17.62 -38.38
CA GLN A 2 -19.95 18.06 -38.13
C GLN A 2 -20.17 18.20 -36.61
N ARG A 3 -21.00 19.16 -36.18
CA ARG A 3 -21.34 19.41 -34.76
C ARG A 3 -21.73 18.13 -34.00
N ASN A 4 -22.35 17.17 -34.70
CA ASN A 4 -22.75 15.87 -34.16
C ASN A 4 -21.56 14.95 -33.79
N ASP A 5 -20.43 15.05 -34.49
CA ASP A 5 -19.23 14.25 -34.19
C ASP A 5 -18.53 14.73 -32.93
N ILE A 6 -18.52 16.06 -32.73
CA ILE A 6 -17.96 16.70 -31.52
C ILE A 6 -18.79 16.30 -30.31
N VAL A 7 -20.14 16.37 -30.41
CA VAL A 7 -21.05 15.97 -29.33
C VAL A 7 -20.88 14.49 -28.96
N LYS A 8 -20.82 13.59 -29.95
CA LYS A 8 -20.56 12.15 -29.70
C LYS A 8 -19.21 11.92 -29.03
N ARG A 9 -18.16 12.63 -29.44
CA ARG A 9 -16.82 12.51 -28.85
C ARG A 9 -16.79 12.98 -27.39
N ILE A 10 -17.47 14.09 -27.09
CA ILE A 10 -17.61 14.61 -25.72
C ILE A 10 -18.36 13.60 -24.84
N ILE A 11 -19.49 13.08 -25.32
CA ILE A 11 -20.30 12.08 -24.58
C ILE A 11 -19.47 10.83 -24.26
N ASN A 12 -18.68 10.34 -25.24
CA ASN A 12 -17.85 9.14 -25.07
C ASN A 12 -16.73 9.29 -24.03
N ILE A 13 -16.36 10.53 -23.66
CA ILE A 13 -15.35 10.81 -22.61
C ILE A 13 -16.05 11.16 -21.30
N ALA A 14 -17.06 12.04 -21.35
CA ALA A 14 -17.74 12.56 -20.18
C ALA A 14 -18.51 11.47 -19.42
N VAL A 15 -19.22 10.57 -20.11
CA VAL A 15 -20.02 9.52 -19.45
C VAL A 15 -19.15 8.55 -18.64
N PRO A 16 -18.06 7.97 -19.20
CA PRO A 16 -17.13 7.19 -18.39
C PRO A 16 -16.57 7.97 -17.20
N LEU A 17 -16.15 9.21 -17.41
CA LEU A 17 -15.56 10.03 -16.35
C LEU A 17 -16.55 10.30 -15.21
N LEU A 18 -17.80 10.66 -15.53
CA LEU A 18 -18.86 10.87 -14.54
C LEU A 18 -19.18 9.58 -13.77
N PHE A 19 -19.21 8.43 -14.44
CA PHE A 19 -19.38 7.14 -13.77
C PHE A 19 -18.23 6.87 -12.78
N LEU A 20 -16.98 7.10 -13.19
CA LEU A 20 -15.79 6.91 -12.34
C LEU A 20 -15.78 7.84 -11.12
N VAL A 21 -16.18 9.12 -11.31
CA VAL A 21 -16.40 10.05 -10.20
C VAL A 21 -17.51 9.53 -9.28
N GLY A 22 -18.63 9.06 -9.85
CA GLY A 22 -19.75 8.49 -9.10
C GLY A 22 -19.34 7.33 -8.19
N ILE A 23 -18.67 6.30 -8.74
CA ILE A 23 -18.22 5.16 -7.92
C ILE A 23 -17.18 5.54 -6.87
N THR A 24 -16.33 6.54 -7.18
CA THR A 24 -15.33 7.06 -6.23
C THR A 24 -16.02 7.72 -5.04
N LEU A 25 -17.02 8.56 -5.30
CA LEU A 25 -17.80 9.24 -4.26
C LEU A 25 -18.62 8.25 -3.44
N ILE A 26 -19.23 7.24 -4.08
CA ILE A 26 -19.97 6.18 -3.37
C ILE A 26 -19.03 5.38 -2.46
N SER A 27 -17.87 4.96 -2.96
CA SER A 27 -16.87 4.26 -2.15
C SER A 27 -16.37 5.15 -1.00
N SER A 28 -16.17 6.45 -1.27
CA SER A 28 -15.65 7.43 -0.31
C SER A 28 -16.70 8.10 0.58
N PHE A 29 -17.97 7.70 0.51
CA PHE A 29 -19.06 8.39 1.23
C PHE A 29 -18.78 8.50 2.73
N LEU A 30 -18.10 7.50 3.31
CA LEU A 30 -17.76 7.51 4.73
C LEU A 30 -16.87 8.70 5.13
N TYR A 31 -15.98 9.13 4.23
CA TYR A 31 -15.07 10.24 4.45
C TYR A 31 -15.74 11.61 4.31
N LEU A 32 -16.94 11.67 3.73
CA LEU A 32 -17.74 12.91 3.70
C LEU A 32 -18.35 13.25 5.08
N GLN A 33 -18.33 12.31 6.03
CA GLN A 33 -18.81 12.54 7.40
C GLN A 33 -17.75 13.28 8.25
N PRO A 34 -18.15 14.04 9.27
CA PRO A 34 -17.22 14.64 10.23
C PRO A 34 -16.40 13.58 10.98
N GLY A 35 -15.13 13.89 11.26
CA GLY A 35 -14.20 12.98 11.94
C GLY A 35 -13.81 11.75 11.12
N ILE A 36 -13.00 10.88 11.70
CA ILE A 36 -12.51 9.65 11.06
C ILE A 36 -12.46 8.52 12.08
N ALA A 37 -12.77 7.29 11.64
CA ALA A 37 -12.68 6.12 12.51
C ALA A 37 -11.22 5.86 12.91
N THR A 38 -10.99 5.54 14.17
CA THR A 38 -9.70 5.02 14.63
C THR A 38 -9.49 3.59 14.09
N GLY A 39 -8.23 3.24 13.88
CA GLY A 39 -7.80 1.92 13.40
C GLY A 39 -6.34 1.66 13.76
N ASP A 40 -5.68 0.71 13.09
CA ASP A 40 -4.24 0.46 13.26
C ASP A 40 -3.45 1.73 12.92
N ASP A 41 -2.44 2.04 13.74
CA ASP A 41 -1.43 3.08 13.47
C ASP A 41 -1.98 4.47 13.06
N TYR A 42 -3.22 4.81 13.43
CA TYR A 42 -3.84 6.08 13.03
C TYR A 42 -3.11 7.29 13.61
N THR A 43 -2.66 7.22 14.87
CA THR A 43 -1.84 8.25 15.52
C THR A 43 -0.49 8.40 14.84
N PHE A 44 0.12 7.28 14.43
CA PHE A 44 1.38 7.28 13.68
C PHE A 44 1.21 8.01 12.33
N HIS A 45 0.18 7.70 11.56
CA HIS A 45 -0.04 8.34 10.27
C HIS A 45 -0.38 9.84 10.40
N LEU A 46 -1.30 10.20 11.29
CA LEU A 46 -1.69 11.60 11.49
C LEU A 46 -0.56 12.45 12.08
N GLY A 47 0.22 11.88 13.00
CA GLY A 47 1.40 12.51 13.58
C GLY A 47 2.44 12.85 12.52
N ASN A 48 2.86 11.87 11.71
CA ASN A 48 3.87 12.11 10.67
C ASN A 48 3.37 13.07 9.58
N ILE A 49 2.07 13.07 9.26
CA ILE A 49 1.47 14.07 8.35
C ILE A 49 1.58 15.47 8.94
N TYR A 50 1.19 15.64 10.20
CA TYR A 50 1.25 16.93 10.87
C TYR A 50 2.69 17.43 11.00
N ASP A 51 3.61 16.54 11.34
CA ASP A 51 5.03 16.86 11.49
C ASP A 51 5.65 17.32 10.16
N ALA A 52 5.39 16.60 9.06
CA ALA A 52 5.79 17.01 7.72
C ALA A 52 5.18 18.36 7.30
N TYR A 53 3.89 18.60 7.61
CA TYR A 53 3.24 19.89 7.38
C TYR A 53 3.91 21.02 8.18
N TYR A 54 4.24 20.76 9.45
CA TYR A 54 4.90 21.74 10.31
C TYR A 54 6.29 22.09 9.79
N GLY A 55 7.06 21.09 9.34
CA GLY A 55 8.37 21.30 8.72
C GLY A 55 8.29 22.14 7.44
N MET A 56 7.31 21.85 6.57
CA MET A 56 7.02 22.63 5.36
C MET A 56 6.66 24.09 5.69
N LYS A 57 5.75 24.30 6.65
CA LYS A 57 5.22 25.62 7.00
C LYS A 57 6.26 26.54 7.64
N ASN A 58 7.17 25.98 8.45
CA ASN A 58 8.16 26.75 9.20
C ASN A 58 9.55 26.78 8.54
N GLY A 59 9.70 26.22 7.33
CA GLY A 59 10.97 26.22 6.61
C GLY A 59 12.04 25.28 7.19
N LEU A 60 11.64 24.28 7.99
CA LEU A 60 12.54 23.31 8.61
C LEU A 60 12.87 22.14 7.67
N GLY A 61 12.20 22.07 6.52
CA GLY A 61 12.39 21.03 5.51
C GLY A 61 11.32 19.94 5.59
N ILE A 62 11.21 19.16 4.52
CA ILE A 62 10.25 18.05 4.40
C ILE A 62 10.88 16.70 4.78
N ASP A 63 12.21 16.64 4.70
CA ASP A 63 13.05 15.42 4.77
C ASP A 63 13.84 15.29 6.08
N SER A 64 13.56 16.14 7.06
CA SER A 64 14.18 16.14 8.40
C SER A 64 13.56 15.07 9.31
N SER A 65 14.20 14.84 10.46
CA SER A 65 13.55 14.12 11.56
C SER A 65 12.33 14.90 12.07
N ASN A 66 11.58 14.29 12.99
CA ASN A 66 10.46 14.94 13.65
C ASN A 66 10.79 16.35 14.20
N HIS A 67 9.80 17.23 14.15
CA HIS A 67 9.86 18.59 14.69
C HIS A 67 8.97 18.77 15.92
N ASN A 68 7.84 18.03 15.98
CA ASN A 68 6.80 18.15 16.99
C ASN A 68 6.46 16.85 17.70
N MET A 69 6.64 15.69 17.07
CA MET A 69 6.40 14.41 17.76
C MET A 69 7.59 14.09 18.66
N MET A 70 7.45 13.34 19.76
CA MET A 70 8.57 12.87 20.61
C MET A 70 9.61 13.93 21.09
N GLY A 71 9.28 15.22 21.02
CA GLY A 71 10.07 16.29 21.61
C GLY A 71 11.45 16.48 20.99
N ILE A 72 12.43 16.80 21.85
CA ILE A 72 13.80 17.14 21.48
C ILE A 72 14.64 15.98 20.90
N TYR A 73 14.11 14.75 20.85
CA TYR A 73 14.90 13.55 20.57
C TYR A 73 15.23 13.31 19.09
N ALA A 74 14.68 14.10 18.16
CA ALA A 74 15.03 14.04 16.74
C ALA A 74 14.80 12.67 16.06
N TYR A 75 13.71 12.00 16.40
CA TYR A 75 13.25 10.74 15.82
C TYR A 75 13.00 10.80 14.30
N ASN A 76 13.65 9.92 13.54
CA ASN A 76 13.66 9.99 12.07
C ASN A 76 12.86 8.87 11.40
N THR A 77 11.54 9.03 11.35
CA THR A 77 10.62 8.08 10.70
C THR A 77 10.93 7.90 9.20
N HIS A 78 11.09 9.00 8.46
CA HIS A 78 11.18 9.00 6.99
C HIS A 78 12.55 8.55 6.46
N LEU A 79 13.50 8.25 7.34
CA LEU A 79 14.70 7.50 6.97
C LEU A 79 14.39 6.03 6.67
N PHE A 80 13.32 5.47 7.23
CA PHE A 80 12.99 4.05 7.11
C PHE A 80 11.60 3.81 6.50
N TYR A 81 10.62 4.63 6.87
CA TYR A 81 9.25 4.53 6.39
C TYR A 81 9.04 5.33 5.10
N ALA A 82 8.35 4.72 4.14
CA ALA A 82 8.14 5.31 2.82
C ALA A 82 7.27 6.59 2.92
N PRO A 83 7.74 7.75 2.41
CA PRO A 83 7.21 9.04 2.85
C PRO A 83 6.02 9.56 2.03
N PHE A 84 5.76 9.02 0.84
CA PHE A 84 4.88 9.66 -0.14
C PHE A 84 3.44 9.91 0.35
N PRO A 85 2.75 8.96 1.02
CA PRO A 85 1.41 9.19 1.54
C PRO A 85 1.38 10.34 2.55
N HIS A 86 2.36 10.39 3.47
CA HIS A 86 2.43 11.44 4.49
C HIS A 86 2.73 12.81 3.87
N TYR A 87 3.70 12.89 2.96
CA TYR A 87 4.08 14.13 2.29
C TYR A 87 2.95 14.66 1.39
N PHE A 88 2.22 13.78 0.71
CA PHE A 88 1.09 14.18 -0.11
C PHE A 88 -0.02 14.80 0.74
N ALA A 89 -0.38 14.19 1.87
CA ALA A 89 -1.37 14.76 2.78
C ALA A 89 -0.87 16.06 3.45
N ALA A 90 0.39 16.15 3.85
CA ALA A 90 0.98 17.39 4.36
C ALA A 90 0.90 18.54 3.35
N LEU A 91 1.13 18.24 2.06
CA LEU A 91 0.96 19.22 0.98
C LEU A 91 -0.50 19.66 0.82
N ILE A 92 -1.47 18.75 0.96
CA ILE A 92 -2.90 19.09 0.98
C ILE A 92 -3.21 20.03 2.14
N MET A 93 -2.68 19.78 3.34
CA MET A 93 -2.84 20.70 4.47
C MET A 93 -2.27 22.08 4.16
N LEU A 94 -1.08 22.15 3.55
CA LEU A 94 -0.42 23.40 3.21
C LEU A 94 -1.21 24.22 2.18
N ILE A 95 -1.68 23.58 1.11
CA ILE A 95 -2.37 24.27 -0.01
C ILE A 95 -3.78 24.69 0.38
N PHE A 96 -4.52 23.84 1.10
CA PHE A 96 -5.94 24.05 1.38
C PHE A 96 -6.24 24.51 2.81
N ASN A 97 -5.21 24.70 3.64
CA ASN A 97 -5.34 24.95 5.08
C ASN A 97 -6.26 23.92 5.77
N ALA A 98 -6.18 22.67 5.33
CA ALA A 98 -7.00 21.56 5.81
C ALA A 98 -6.44 20.97 7.11
N SER A 99 -7.29 20.33 7.91
CA SER A 99 -6.83 19.52 9.05
C SER A 99 -6.11 18.25 8.56
N SER A 100 -5.28 17.62 9.40
CA SER A 100 -4.63 16.34 9.05
C SER A 100 -5.65 15.25 8.69
N ILE A 101 -6.80 15.25 9.37
CA ILE A 101 -7.90 14.30 9.12
C ILE A 101 -8.50 14.54 7.73
N ASP A 102 -8.80 15.79 7.39
CA ASP A 102 -9.36 16.13 6.08
C ASP A 102 -8.35 15.87 4.96
N ALA A 103 -7.06 16.15 5.20
CA ALA A 103 -6.00 15.84 4.25
C ALA A 103 -5.89 14.34 3.96
N VAL A 104 -5.98 13.47 4.97
CA VAL A 104 -6.03 12.01 4.78
C VAL A 104 -7.23 11.62 3.93
N LYS A 105 -8.43 12.11 4.26
CA LYS A 105 -9.68 11.83 3.53
C LYS A 105 -9.57 12.24 2.06
N ILE A 106 -9.14 13.48 1.80
CA ILE A 106 -8.93 14.01 0.45
C ILE A 106 -7.92 13.15 -0.30
N THR A 107 -6.81 12.80 0.34
CA THR A 107 -5.78 11.95 -0.27
C THR A 107 -6.34 10.58 -0.66
N VAL A 108 -6.99 9.86 0.26
CA VAL A 108 -7.56 8.54 -0.07
C VAL A 108 -8.60 8.65 -1.18
N THR A 109 -9.43 9.70 -1.20
CA THR A 109 -10.42 9.93 -2.27
C THR A 109 -9.76 10.23 -3.62
N ILE A 110 -8.70 11.03 -3.66
CA ILE A 110 -7.93 11.29 -4.89
C ILE A 110 -7.32 9.99 -5.43
N PHE A 111 -6.68 9.19 -4.57
CA PHE A 111 -6.08 7.93 -5.00
C PHE A 111 -7.12 6.87 -5.36
N CYS A 112 -8.30 6.89 -4.73
CA CYS A 112 -9.46 6.10 -5.16
C CYS A 112 -9.88 6.45 -6.60
N PHE A 113 -9.92 7.75 -6.93
CA PHE A 113 -10.19 8.18 -8.30
C PHE A 113 -9.09 7.73 -9.29
N ILE A 114 -7.82 7.90 -8.93
CA ILE A 114 -6.67 7.44 -9.74
C ILE A 114 -6.77 5.94 -10.00
N ALA A 115 -7.05 5.15 -8.97
CA ALA A 115 -7.24 3.71 -9.08
C ALA A 115 -8.37 3.34 -10.04
N SER A 116 -9.53 3.99 -9.92
CA SER A 116 -10.69 3.72 -10.78
C SER A 116 -10.42 4.08 -12.23
N LEU A 117 -9.76 5.21 -12.47
CA LEU A 117 -9.37 5.68 -13.80
C LEU A 117 -8.36 4.73 -14.45
N PHE A 118 -7.26 4.41 -13.77
CA PHE A 118 -6.24 3.55 -14.36
C PHE A 118 -6.71 2.10 -14.50
N PHE A 119 -7.54 1.60 -13.58
CA PHE A 119 -8.16 0.28 -13.76
C PHE A 119 -9.12 0.28 -14.95
N TYR A 120 -9.93 1.34 -15.14
CA TYR A 120 -10.76 1.49 -16.34
C TYR A 120 -9.92 1.49 -17.62
N LEU A 121 -8.84 2.27 -17.67
CA LEU A 121 -7.95 2.35 -18.84
C LEU A 121 -7.28 1.00 -19.14
N PHE A 122 -6.83 0.31 -18.08
CA PHE A 122 -6.28 -1.04 -18.16
C PHE A 122 -7.33 -2.04 -18.69
N ALA A 123 -8.50 -2.11 -18.05
CA ALA A 123 -9.59 -2.97 -18.46
C ALA A 123 -10.07 -2.67 -19.88
N LYS A 124 -9.99 -1.41 -20.33
CA LYS A 124 -10.33 -1.00 -21.71
C LYS A 124 -9.35 -1.54 -22.72
N LYS A 125 -8.08 -1.72 -22.35
CA LYS A 125 -7.10 -2.41 -23.19
C LYS A 125 -7.36 -3.91 -23.25
N VAL A 126 -7.79 -4.52 -22.15
CA VAL A 126 -8.12 -5.95 -22.06
C VAL A 126 -9.40 -6.29 -22.85
N SER A 127 -10.53 -5.67 -22.54
CA SER A 127 -11.85 -6.05 -23.09
C SER A 127 -12.20 -5.36 -24.42
N LYS A 128 -11.58 -4.20 -24.68
CA LYS A 128 -11.98 -3.22 -25.71
C LYS A 128 -13.41 -2.64 -25.52
N SER A 129 -14.14 -3.03 -24.48
CA SER A 129 -15.53 -2.64 -24.23
C SER A 129 -15.62 -1.59 -23.12
N THR A 130 -16.25 -0.44 -23.41
CA THR A 130 -16.40 0.65 -22.41
C THR A 130 -17.20 0.18 -21.20
N THR A 131 -18.30 -0.55 -21.43
CA THR A 131 -19.17 -1.05 -20.37
C THR A 131 -18.45 -2.04 -19.46
N VAL A 132 -17.75 -3.02 -20.04
CA VAL A 132 -16.98 -4.01 -19.28
C VAL A 132 -15.91 -3.31 -18.43
N SER A 133 -15.23 -2.32 -19.00
CA SER A 133 -14.19 -1.58 -18.27
C SER A 133 -14.73 -0.75 -17.11
N LEU A 134 -15.90 -0.12 -17.27
CA LEU A 134 -16.57 0.62 -16.20
C LEU A 134 -16.99 -0.32 -15.06
N LEU A 135 -17.58 -1.47 -15.40
CA LEU A 135 -17.96 -2.49 -14.41
C LEU A 135 -16.74 -3.10 -13.73
N GLY A 136 -15.65 -3.32 -14.46
CA GLY A 136 -14.38 -3.77 -13.89
C GLY A 136 -13.77 -2.76 -12.91
N ALA A 137 -13.79 -1.47 -13.26
CA ALA A 137 -13.33 -0.41 -12.37
C ALA A 137 -14.17 -0.31 -11.09
N ALA A 138 -15.50 -0.43 -11.22
CA ALA A 138 -16.38 -0.52 -10.05
C ALA A 138 -16.00 -1.73 -9.17
N PHE A 139 -15.86 -2.91 -9.77
CA PHE A 139 -15.48 -4.13 -9.05
C PHE A 139 -14.17 -3.98 -8.28
N PHE A 140 -13.12 -3.41 -8.91
CA PHE A 140 -11.84 -3.15 -8.23
C PHE A 140 -11.97 -2.19 -7.04
N ILE A 141 -12.72 -1.09 -7.21
CA ILE A 141 -12.89 -0.07 -6.16
C ILE A 141 -13.63 -0.63 -4.94
N PHE A 142 -14.64 -1.46 -5.18
CA PHE A 142 -15.42 -2.13 -4.15
C PHE A 142 -14.81 -3.50 -3.74
N CYS A 143 -13.54 -3.76 -4.02
CA CYS A 143 -12.91 -4.97 -3.49
C CYS A 143 -12.82 -4.91 -1.95
N PRO A 144 -13.24 -5.97 -1.24
CA PRO A 144 -13.34 -5.99 0.23
C PRO A 144 -12.06 -5.57 0.95
N TYR A 145 -10.92 -6.18 0.58
CA TYR A 145 -9.65 -5.89 1.24
C TYR A 145 -9.21 -4.43 1.12
N ARG A 146 -9.43 -3.83 -0.07
CA ARG A 146 -9.11 -2.42 -0.31
C ARG A 146 -9.94 -1.52 0.61
N MET A 147 -11.24 -1.76 0.68
CA MET A 147 -12.14 -0.98 1.55
C MET A 147 -11.82 -1.21 3.03
N PHE A 148 -11.49 -2.44 3.41
CA PHE A 148 -11.05 -2.77 4.76
C PHE A 148 -9.78 -2.01 5.16
N CYS A 149 -8.77 -1.97 4.28
CA CYS A 149 -7.53 -1.20 4.53
C CYS A 149 -7.82 0.29 4.76
N GLY A 150 -8.68 0.90 3.94
CA GLY A 150 -8.98 2.32 4.03
C GLY A 150 -9.88 2.71 5.22
N TYR A 151 -10.90 1.91 5.51
CA TYR A 151 -11.97 2.30 6.46
C TYR A 151 -11.89 1.62 7.82
N CYS A 152 -11.46 0.36 7.87
CA CYS A 152 -11.56 -0.46 9.07
C CYS A 152 -10.21 -0.59 9.77
N ARG A 153 -9.17 -0.91 9.00
CA ARG A 153 -7.82 -1.11 9.49
C ARG A 153 -7.04 0.20 9.62
N PHE A 154 -7.39 1.24 8.85
CA PHE A 154 -6.58 2.46 8.74
C PHE A 154 -5.15 2.20 8.24
N ALA A 155 -4.96 1.18 7.38
CA ALA A 155 -3.68 0.94 6.72
C ALA A 155 -3.47 1.97 5.60
N TYR A 156 -3.20 3.22 5.98
CA TYR A 156 -3.24 4.38 5.09
C TYR A 156 -2.26 4.24 3.93
N ALA A 157 -0.98 3.96 4.23
CA ALA A 157 0.06 3.80 3.22
C ALA A 157 -0.20 2.63 2.26
N GLU A 158 -0.68 1.50 2.79
CA GLU A 158 -1.08 0.33 1.99
C GLU A 158 -2.29 0.65 1.09
N THR A 159 -3.26 1.44 1.58
CA THR A 159 -4.43 1.89 0.79
C THR A 159 -4.02 2.73 -0.42
N ILE A 160 -3.05 3.63 -0.25
CA ILE A 160 -2.47 4.42 -1.35
C ILE A 160 -1.71 3.52 -2.32
N ALA A 161 -0.91 2.56 -1.82
CA ALA A 161 -0.19 1.61 -2.65
C ALA A 161 -1.13 0.72 -3.49
N ILE A 162 -2.19 0.15 -2.89
CA ILE A 162 -3.21 -0.65 -3.61
C ILE A 162 -3.82 0.16 -4.76
N SER A 163 -4.05 1.46 -4.53
CA SER A 163 -4.62 2.37 -5.52
C SER A 163 -3.69 2.64 -6.72
N LEU A 164 -2.37 2.40 -6.57
CA LEU A 164 -1.37 2.55 -7.62
C LEU A 164 -1.08 1.27 -8.40
N ILE A 165 -1.53 0.11 -7.92
CA ILE A 165 -1.38 -1.18 -8.64
C ILE A 165 -1.98 -1.10 -10.07
N PRO A 166 -3.18 -0.54 -10.30
CA PRO A 166 -3.73 -0.41 -11.65
C PRO A 166 -2.90 0.49 -12.57
N VAL A 167 -2.19 1.49 -12.02
CA VAL A 167 -1.28 2.36 -12.80
C VAL A 167 -0.13 1.53 -13.37
N LEU A 168 0.48 0.68 -12.53
CA LEU A 168 1.51 -0.25 -12.95
C LEU A 168 0.98 -1.21 -14.03
N PHE A 169 -0.14 -1.89 -13.79
CA PHE A 169 -0.66 -2.89 -14.73
C PHE A 169 -1.20 -2.30 -16.03
N TYR A 170 -1.69 -1.05 -16.04
CA TYR A 170 -1.94 -0.32 -17.28
C TYR A 170 -0.67 -0.19 -18.12
N GLY A 171 0.44 0.22 -17.50
CA GLY A 171 1.74 0.34 -18.15
C GLY A 171 2.28 -1.01 -18.63
N ILE A 172 2.30 -2.01 -17.76
CA ILE A 172 2.81 -3.36 -18.07
C ILE A 172 2.00 -4.03 -19.19
N TYR A 173 0.67 -3.98 -19.12
CA TYR A 173 -0.17 -4.56 -20.17
C TYR A 173 0.02 -3.85 -21.51
N SER A 174 0.15 -2.51 -21.50
CA SER A 174 0.49 -1.76 -22.70
C SER A 174 1.85 -2.15 -23.25
N PHE A 175 2.84 -2.39 -22.38
CA PHE A 175 4.18 -2.82 -22.77
C PHE A 175 4.23 -4.26 -23.31
N THR A 176 3.26 -5.12 -22.97
CA THR A 176 3.22 -6.50 -23.49
C THR A 176 2.25 -6.70 -24.65
N HIS A 177 1.31 -5.77 -24.88
CA HIS A 177 0.22 -5.96 -25.87
C HIS A 177 0.09 -4.86 -26.92
N ASP A 178 0.68 -3.68 -26.75
CA ASP A 178 0.66 -2.66 -27.80
C ASP A 178 1.75 -2.94 -28.85
N ASP A 179 1.45 -2.64 -30.12
CA ASP A 179 2.39 -2.86 -31.24
C ASP A 179 3.61 -1.93 -31.21
N LYS A 180 3.53 -0.82 -30.49
CA LYS A 180 4.54 0.25 -30.51
C LYS A 180 4.81 0.79 -29.11
N PRO A 181 6.07 1.14 -28.79
CA PRO A 181 6.38 1.86 -27.57
C PRO A 181 5.76 3.26 -27.58
N THR A 182 4.93 3.57 -26.59
CA THR A 182 4.31 4.89 -26.39
C THR A 182 4.83 5.54 -25.10
N TYR A 183 4.93 6.86 -25.05
CA TYR A 183 5.42 7.55 -23.83
C TYR A 183 4.50 7.28 -22.62
N ARG A 184 3.19 7.14 -22.86
CA ARG A 184 2.18 6.83 -21.83
C ARG A 184 2.44 5.50 -21.14
N THR A 185 2.83 4.47 -21.90
CA THR A 185 3.19 3.15 -21.39
C THR A 185 4.30 3.25 -20.36
N PHE A 186 5.40 3.89 -20.73
CA PHE A 186 6.58 4.01 -19.85
C PHE A 186 6.34 4.97 -18.69
N LEU A 187 5.60 6.06 -18.90
CA LEU A 187 5.21 6.97 -17.83
C LEU A 187 4.38 6.26 -16.75
N ALA A 188 3.43 5.42 -17.15
CA ALA A 188 2.64 4.64 -16.21
C ALA A 188 3.47 3.62 -15.43
N ILE A 189 4.45 2.97 -16.07
CA ILE A 189 5.39 2.07 -15.37
C ILE A 189 6.22 2.87 -14.36
N ILE A 190 6.79 4.02 -14.75
CA ILE A 190 7.62 4.83 -13.86
C ILE A 190 6.82 5.30 -12.64
N LEU A 191 5.64 5.89 -12.87
CA LEU A 191 4.78 6.40 -11.80
C LEU A 191 4.22 5.26 -10.93
N GLY A 192 3.82 4.15 -11.54
CA GLY A 192 3.33 2.97 -10.84
C GLY A 192 4.38 2.39 -9.91
N VAL A 193 5.59 2.08 -10.41
CA VAL A 193 6.66 1.49 -9.59
C VAL A 193 7.13 2.47 -8.52
N SER A 194 7.45 3.72 -8.89
CA SER A 194 8.00 4.70 -7.94
C SER A 194 6.99 5.05 -6.86
N GLY A 195 5.73 5.26 -7.24
CA GLY A 195 4.65 5.56 -6.30
C GLY A 195 4.36 4.38 -5.36
N LEU A 196 4.41 3.14 -5.86
CA LEU A 196 4.27 1.94 -5.01
C LEU A 196 5.40 1.86 -3.97
N ILE A 197 6.66 1.99 -4.40
CA ILE A 197 7.84 1.91 -3.50
C ILE A 197 7.79 3.01 -2.44
N LEU A 198 7.46 4.24 -2.84
CA LEU A 198 7.38 5.37 -1.92
C LEU A 198 6.12 5.36 -1.04
N SER A 199 5.15 4.49 -1.32
CA SER A 199 3.94 4.33 -0.50
C SER A 199 4.06 3.17 0.49
N HIS A 200 4.30 1.96 0.01
CA HIS A 200 4.33 0.77 0.86
C HIS A 200 5.26 -0.29 0.24
N PRO A 201 6.51 -0.40 0.73
CA PRO A 201 7.55 -1.23 0.09
C PRO A 201 7.17 -2.69 -0.13
N PHE A 202 6.44 -3.32 0.80
CA PHE A 202 6.03 -4.72 0.63
C PHE A 202 4.95 -4.90 -0.46
N THR A 203 3.97 -4.00 -0.51
CA THR A 203 2.96 -4.02 -1.59
C THR A 203 3.62 -3.76 -2.95
N ALA A 204 4.63 -2.87 -2.97
CA ALA A 204 5.44 -2.62 -4.15
C ALA A 204 6.21 -3.88 -4.60
N LEU A 205 6.91 -4.55 -3.69
CA LEU A 205 7.63 -5.79 -3.95
C LEU A 205 6.70 -6.84 -4.58
N SER A 206 5.56 -7.08 -3.96
CA SER A 206 4.58 -8.07 -4.44
C SER A 206 4.02 -7.73 -5.83
N ALA A 207 3.68 -6.45 -6.06
CA ALA A 207 3.15 -5.99 -7.35
C ALA A 207 4.21 -6.02 -8.47
N VAL A 208 5.45 -5.64 -8.17
CA VAL A 208 6.58 -5.69 -9.10
C VAL A 208 6.91 -7.13 -9.47
N ILE A 209 6.93 -8.06 -8.51
CA ILE A 209 7.15 -9.49 -8.80
C ILE A 209 6.05 -10.04 -9.70
N LEU A 210 4.78 -9.74 -9.41
CA LEU A 210 3.66 -10.13 -10.28
C LEU A 210 3.83 -9.59 -11.70
N ALA A 211 4.23 -8.32 -11.84
CA ALA A 211 4.51 -7.69 -13.12
C ALA A 211 5.71 -8.33 -13.86
N LEU A 212 6.78 -8.68 -13.15
CA LEU A 212 7.95 -9.34 -13.72
C LEU A 212 7.62 -10.75 -14.23
N ILE A 213 6.85 -11.54 -13.47
CA ILE A 213 6.38 -12.86 -13.92
C ILE A 213 5.49 -12.71 -15.16
N TYR A 214 4.57 -11.74 -15.16
CA TYR A 214 3.72 -11.47 -16.31
C TYR A 214 4.52 -11.05 -17.55
N MET A 215 5.53 -10.20 -17.38
CA MET A 215 6.44 -9.80 -18.45
C MET A 215 7.26 -10.99 -18.98
N ALA A 216 7.77 -11.86 -18.10
CA ALA A 216 8.52 -13.05 -18.50
C ALA A 216 7.67 -14.00 -19.35
N LEU A 217 6.39 -14.16 -19.00
CA LEU A 217 5.43 -14.94 -19.79
C LEU A 217 5.25 -14.35 -21.20
N HIS A 218 5.22 -13.01 -21.32
CA HIS A 218 5.04 -12.29 -22.59
C HIS A 218 6.35 -11.81 -23.24
N TYR A 219 7.48 -12.49 -22.98
CA TYR A 219 8.81 -12.04 -23.42
C TYR A 219 8.95 -11.80 -24.93
N LYS A 220 8.23 -12.58 -25.77
CA LYS A 220 8.27 -12.42 -27.23
C LYS A 220 7.68 -11.08 -27.67
N ASN A 221 6.63 -10.63 -27.02
CA ASN A 221 6.00 -9.35 -27.32
C ASN A 221 6.90 -8.21 -26.85
N ILE A 222 7.52 -8.36 -25.68
CA ILE A 222 8.51 -7.41 -25.17
C ILE A 222 9.69 -7.26 -26.15
N TRP A 223 10.21 -8.38 -26.65
CA TRP A 223 11.29 -8.38 -27.65
C TRP A 223 10.96 -7.52 -28.87
N ASN A 224 9.70 -7.57 -29.34
CA ASN A 224 9.24 -6.76 -30.46
C ASN A 224 9.21 -5.26 -30.17
N ILE A 225 9.03 -4.85 -28.92
CA ILE A 225 9.12 -3.44 -28.52
C ILE A 225 10.57 -3.01 -28.41
N ILE A 226 11.38 -3.79 -27.68
CA ILE A 226 12.77 -3.41 -27.38
C ILE A 226 13.69 -3.52 -28.61
N LYS A 227 13.36 -4.30 -29.65
CA LYS A 227 14.16 -4.26 -30.91
C LYS A 227 14.13 -2.89 -31.61
N THR A 228 13.19 -2.01 -31.26
CA THR A 228 13.11 -0.66 -31.82
C THR A 228 13.99 0.32 -31.05
N LYS A 229 14.63 1.28 -31.75
CA LYS A 229 15.44 2.33 -31.12
C LYS A 229 14.66 3.10 -30.03
N LYS A 230 13.40 3.44 -30.32
CA LYS A 230 12.50 4.11 -29.35
C LYS A 230 12.24 3.23 -28.12
N GLY A 231 12.03 1.93 -28.32
CA GLY A 231 11.78 0.96 -27.25
C GLY A 231 12.95 0.86 -26.27
N ILE A 232 14.18 0.59 -26.76
CA ILE A 232 15.38 0.54 -25.90
C ILE A 232 15.58 1.85 -25.13
N ILE A 233 15.50 3.00 -25.80
CA ILE A 233 15.71 4.30 -25.14
C ILE A 233 14.68 4.49 -24.03
N LEU A 234 13.39 4.24 -24.29
CA LEU A 234 12.36 4.42 -23.28
C LEU A 234 12.48 3.41 -22.14
N SER A 235 12.88 2.17 -22.39
CA SER A 235 13.18 1.19 -21.34
C SER A 235 14.33 1.65 -20.43
N CYS A 236 15.44 2.13 -21.01
CA CYS A 236 16.56 2.68 -20.23
C CYS A 236 16.15 3.92 -19.44
N VAL A 237 15.43 4.86 -20.06
CA VAL A 237 14.90 6.05 -19.40
C VAL A 237 13.97 5.66 -18.25
N THR A 238 13.12 4.64 -18.41
CA THR A 238 12.25 4.17 -17.32
C THR A 238 13.04 3.70 -16.11
N VAL A 239 14.09 2.89 -16.31
CA VAL A 239 14.94 2.44 -15.19
C VAL A 239 15.59 3.63 -14.49
N VAL A 240 16.21 4.54 -15.25
CA VAL A 240 16.86 5.74 -14.70
C VAL A 240 15.87 6.61 -13.94
N MET A 241 14.67 6.83 -14.49
CA MET A 241 13.65 7.68 -13.87
C MET A 241 13.09 7.05 -12.59
N ILE A 242 12.87 5.72 -12.54
CA ILE A 242 12.44 5.05 -11.31
C ILE A 242 13.48 5.26 -10.21
N PHE A 243 14.76 4.96 -10.48
CA PHE A 243 15.82 5.16 -9.48
C PHE A 243 16.01 6.63 -9.09
N SER A 244 15.80 7.56 -10.02
CA SER A 244 15.86 8.99 -9.73
C SER A 244 14.74 9.43 -8.79
N LEU A 245 13.52 8.95 -9.01
CA LEU A 245 12.35 9.32 -8.19
C LEU A 245 12.36 8.68 -6.81
N ILE A 246 12.86 7.46 -6.66
CA ILE A 246 12.88 6.77 -5.35
C ILE A 246 14.17 6.99 -4.57
N GLY A 247 15.25 7.45 -5.22
CA GLY A 247 16.60 7.39 -4.68
C GLY A 247 16.79 8.13 -3.36
N PHE A 248 16.09 9.25 -3.18
CA PHE A 248 16.16 10.06 -1.96
C PHE A 248 15.69 9.32 -0.70
N TYR A 249 14.86 8.29 -0.86
CA TYR A 249 14.37 7.43 0.20
C TYR A 249 15.10 6.08 0.19
N PHE A 250 15.18 5.45 -0.99
CA PHE A 250 15.63 4.07 -1.13
C PHE A 250 17.08 3.85 -0.70
N PHE A 251 18.01 4.68 -1.15
CA PHE A 251 19.43 4.52 -0.80
C PHE A 251 19.77 4.83 0.67
N PRO A 252 19.29 5.93 1.28
CA PRO A 252 19.55 6.18 2.70
C PRO A 252 18.87 5.15 3.60
N MET A 253 17.67 4.68 3.25
CA MET A 253 17.00 3.59 3.99
C MET A 253 17.82 2.30 3.95
N LEU A 254 18.36 1.91 2.78
CA LEU A 254 19.26 0.76 2.67
C LEU A 254 20.53 0.94 3.49
N GLN A 255 21.16 2.11 3.43
CA GLN A 255 22.35 2.44 4.21
C GLN A 255 22.07 2.30 5.72
N ALA A 256 21.00 2.93 6.20
CA ALA A 256 20.61 2.89 7.61
C ALA A 256 20.29 1.47 8.07
N ASN A 257 19.53 0.70 7.29
CA ASN A 257 19.20 -0.68 7.64
C ASN A 257 20.44 -1.60 7.64
N SER A 258 21.40 -1.39 6.73
CA SER A 258 22.64 -2.17 6.67
C SER A 258 23.58 -1.93 7.87
N SER A 259 23.41 -0.81 8.58
CA SER A 259 24.21 -0.48 9.75
C SER A 259 23.90 -1.34 10.98
N ASN A 260 22.71 -1.96 11.04
CA ASN A 260 22.18 -2.67 12.21
C ASN A 260 22.14 -1.85 13.51
N LEU A 261 22.24 -0.52 13.42
CA LEU A 261 22.22 0.37 14.59
C LEU A 261 20.81 0.61 15.14
N TYR A 262 19.77 0.28 14.37
CA TYR A 262 18.39 0.66 14.65
C TYR A 262 17.49 -0.55 14.83
N ARG A 263 16.42 -0.38 15.61
CA ARG A 263 15.50 -1.46 15.96
C ARG A 263 14.80 -2.09 14.76
N VAL A 264 14.55 -1.31 13.72
CA VAL A 264 13.95 -1.77 12.46
C VAL A 264 14.80 -2.82 11.75
N SER A 265 16.10 -2.90 12.03
CA SER A 265 16.99 -3.92 11.48
C SER A 265 16.87 -5.26 12.22
N ASN A 266 16.22 -5.30 13.38
CA ASN A 266 15.99 -6.52 14.15
C ASN A 266 14.72 -7.24 13.65
N ASN A 267 14.90 -8.39 12.99
CA ASN A 267 13.79 -9.13 12.39
C ASN A 267 12.76 -9.66 13.40
N GLU A 268 13.18 -9.99 14.62
CA GLU A 268 12.25 -10.44 15.67
C GLU A 268 11.38 -9.28 16.15
N ALA A 269 11.98 -8.11 16.41
CA ALA A 269 11.26 -6.92 16.83
C ALA A 269 10.28 -6.42 15.76
N MET A 270 10.64 -6.58 14.48
CA MET A 270 9.82 -6.17 13.34
C MET A 270 8.82 -7.22 12.87
N TRP A 271 8.76 -8.40 13.51
CA TRP A 271 7.91 -9.53 13.08
C TRP A 271 8.17 -9.98 11.64
N THR A 272 9.41 -9.88 11.18
CA THR A 272 9.84 -10.22 9.81
C THR A 272 10.59 -11.56 9.75
N THR A 273 10.27 -12.49 10.66
CA THR A 273 10.80 -13.86 10.63
C THR A 273 9.80 -14.85 10.04
N TYR A 274 10.28 -16.01 9.59
CA TYR A 274 9.43 -17.09 9.08
C TYR A 274 8.29 -17.46 10.04
N GLU A 275 8.60 -17.65 11.33
CA GLU A 275 7.59 -18.05 12.32
C GLU A 275 6.50 -16.99 12.51
N HIS A 276 6.83 -15.69 12.47
CA HIS A 276 5.82 -14.62 12.56
C HIS A 276 4.84 -14.69 11.39
N VAL A 277 5.35 -14.77 10.16
CA VAL A 277 4.50 -14.81 8.97
C VAL A 277 3.67 -16.09 8.92
N LYS A 278 4.26 -17.24 9.25
CA LYS A 278 3.55 -18.51 9.38
C LYS A 278 2.42 -18.43 10.41
N ASN A 279 2.66 -17.83 11.58
CA ASN A 279 1.63 -17.68 12.60
C ASN A 279 0.52 -16.71 12.16
N SER A 280 0.85 -15.69 11.37
CA SER A 280 -0.11 -14.72 10.84
C SER A 280 -1.16 -15.33 9.90
N THR A 281 -0.92 -16.52 9.32
CA THR A 281 -1.91 -17.17 8.45
C THR A 281 -3.17 -17.59 9.21
N GLY A 282 -3.04 -17.94 10.50
CA GLY A 282 -4.15 -18.34 11.35
C GLY A 282 -5.20 -17.25 11.59
N THR A 283 -4.84 -15.98 11.44
CA THR A 283 -5.77 -14.84 11.59
C THR A 283 -6.11 -14.16 10.26
N SER A 284 -5.58 -14.65 9.14
CA SER A 284 -5.68 -13.97 7.84
C SER A 284 -7.12 -13.83 7.30
N ALA A 285 -8.05 -14.69 7.73
CA ALA A 285 -9.47 -14.55 7.42
C ALA A 285 -10.06 -13.25 7.98
N ASN A 286 -9.62 -12.83 9.18
CA ASN A 286 -10.12 -11.63 9.87
C ASN A 286 -9.77 -10.33 9.15
N PHE A 287 -8.73 -10.35 8.31
CA PHE A 287 -8.20 -9.18 7.62
C PHE A 287 -8.54 -9.16 6.13
N SER A 288 -9.46 -10.02 5.68
CA SER A 288 -9.84 -10.14 4.28
C SER A 288 -10.78 -9.03 3.77
N GLY A 289 -11.47 -8.34 4.69
CA GLY A 289 -12.50 -7.34 4.39
C GLY A 289 -13.89 -7.89 4.10
N PHE A 290 -14.05 -9.21 4.08
CA PHE A 290 -15.36 -9.87 4.05
C PHE A 290 -16.05 -9.82 5.42
N LEU A 291 -17.36 -10.11 5.49
CA LEU A 291 -18.15 -10.14 6.73
C LEU A 291 -17.44 -10.97 7.80
N ASN A 292 -16.97 -10.28 8.84
CA ASN A 292 -16.45 -10.90 10.04
C ASN A 292 -17.51 -10.79 11.14
N ILE A 293 -18.13 -11.91 11.54
CA ILE A 293 -19.15 -11.93 12.61
C ILE A 293 -18.64 -11.28 13.90
N ASP A 294 -17.35 -11.45 14.22
CA ASP A 294 -16.80 -11.01 15.49
C ASP A 294 -16.69 -9.48 15.52
N TRP A 295 -16.41 -8.88 14.36
CA TRP A 295 -16.54 -7.44 14.16
C TRP A 295 -18.00 -7.03 14.22
N ILE A 296 -18.91 -7.85 13.65
CA ILE A 296 -20.35 -7.61 13.58
C ILE A 296 -21.03 -7.58 14.97
N LYS A 297 -20.42 -8.26 15.93
CA LYS A 297 -20.94 -8.39 17.30
C LYS A 297 -20.32 -7.37 18.26
N GLY A 298 -19.49 -6.45 17.79
CA GLY A 298 -18.82 -5.46 18.64
C GLY A 298 -17.82 -6.03 19.65
N ARG A 299 -17.40 -7.30 19.51
CA ARG A 299 -16.45 -7.96 20.43
C ARG A 299 -15.00 -7.64 20.07
N ILE A 300 -14.64 -6.36 20.02
CA ILE A 300 -13.24 -5.91 19.97
C ILE A 300 -12.86 -5.26 21.31
N ALA A 301 -13.21 -5.95 22.40
CA ALA A 301 -12.60 -5.78 23.70
C ALA A 301 -12.82 -7.10 24.46
N SER A 302 -11.73 -7.68 24.95
CA SER A 302 -11.66 -8.94 25.71
C SER A 302 -12.25 -10.18 25.02
N ASP A 303 -11.47 -10.84 24.18
CA ASP A 303 -10.86 -12.13 24.53
C ASP A 303 -10.06 -12.67 23.33
N ARG A 304 -8.83 -13.09 23.62
CA ARG A 304 -7.90 -13.66 22.64
C ARG A 304 -8.52 -14.91 22.02
N TRP A 305 -8.49 -14.96 20.69
CA TRP A 305 -8.59 -16.14 19.81
C TRP A 305 -9.46 -17.31 20.31
N PRO A 306 -10.68 -17.52 19.77
CA PRO A 306 -11.30 -18.82 19.83
C PRO A 306 -10.67 -19.71 18.75
N ALA A 307 -9.82 -20.62 19.19
CA ALA A 307 -9.54 -21.86 18.49
C ALA A 307 -10.76 -22.79 18.60
N ASP A 308 -10.91 -23.65 17.59
CA ASP A 308 -11.74 -24.87 17.56
C ASP A 308 -13.16 -24.71 16.98
N GLN A 309 -13.31 -25.17 15.73
CA GLN A 309 -14.60 -25.56 15.14
C GLN A 309 -14.67 -27.10 15.09
N PRO A 310 -15.77 -27.75 15.51
CA PRO A 310 -15.85 -29.21 15.62
C PRO A 310 -15.99 -29.92 14.26
N LEU A 311 -15.34 -31.09 14.11
CA LEU A 311 -15.24 -31.93 12.90
C LEU A 311 -16.58 -32.19 12.17
N TYR A 312 -17.70 -32.26 12.89
CA TYR A 312 -19.01 -32.52 12.29
C TYR A 312 -19.50 -31.38 11.39
N VAL A 313 -19.06 -30.15 11.64
CA VAL A 313 -19.39 -28.96 10.83
C VAL A 313 -18.77 -29.11 9.44
N TYR A 314 -17.49 -29.48 9.38
CA TYR A 314 -16.78 -29.78 8.13
C TYR A 314 -17.36 -30.98 7.35
N LEU A 315 -17.91 -31.99 8.05
CA LEU A 315 -18.53 -33.16 7.41
C LEU A 315 -19.89 -32.84 6.79
N VAL A 316 -20.69 -31.99 7.44
CA VAL A 316 -21.96 -31.50 6.91
C VAL A 316 -21.72 -30.56 5.72
N GLU A 317 -20.69 -29.72 5.79
CA GLU A 317 -20.23 -28.86 4.68
C GLU A 317 -19.81 -29.67 3.45
N LEU A 318 -18.99 -30.72 3.66
CA LEU A 318 -18.55 -31.61 2.59
C LEU A 318 -19.74 -32.33 1.93
N PHE A 319 -20.71 -32.80 2.72
CA PHE A 319 -21.91 -33.47 2.21
C PHE A 319 -22.76 -32.54 1.32
N ILE A 320 -22.96 -31.29 1.75
CA ILE A 320 -23.76 -30.29 1.02
C ILE A 320 -23.04 -29.83 -0.26
N LEU A 321 -21.71 -29.68 -0.22
CA LEU A 321 -20.89 -29.40 -1.41
C LEU A 321 -21.01 -30.53 -2.43
N VAL A 322 -20.86 -31.78 -1.98
CA VAL A 322 -21.01 -32.99 -2.82
C VAL A 322 -22.43 -33.09 -3.38
N ALA A 323 -23.47 -32.78 -2.61
CA ALA A 323 -24.85 -32.78 -3.09
C ALA A 323 -25.10 -31.68 -4.14
N SER A 324 -24.51 -30.49 -3.97
CA SER A 324 -24.58 -29.40 -4.95
C SER A 324 -23.83 -29.74 -6.24
N TRP A 325 -22.68 -30.42 -6.13
CA TRP A 325 -21.94 -30.96 -7.26
C TRP A 325 -22.71 -32.06 -7.97
N ALA A 326 -23.35 -32.96 -7.23
CA ALA A 326 -24.21 -34.00 -7.79
C ALA A 326 -25.40 -33.40 -8.53
N ALA A 327 -25.99 -32.32 -8.03
CA ALA A 327 -27.07 -31.61 -8.70
C ALA A 327 -26.62 -30.89 -9.99
N LEU A 328 -25.43 -30.29 -9.99
CA LEU A 328 -24.83 -29.68 -11.19
C LEU A 328 -24.42 -30.74 -12.24
N ALA A 329 -23.84 -31.86 -11.80
CA ALA A 329 -23.50 -32.99 -12.66
C ALA A 329 -24.75 -33.66 -13.24
N LEU A 330 -25.81 -33.80 -12.44
CA LEU A 330 -27.10 -34.30 -12.87
C LEU A 330 -27.75 -33.33 -13.88
N SER A 331 -27.65 -32.02 -13.67
CA SER A 331 -28.08 -30.99 -14.62
C SER A 331 -27.33 -31.09 -15.96
N ASP A 332 -26.00 -31.21 -15.95
CA ASP A 332 -25.19 -31.39 -17.18
C ASP A 332 -25.54 -32.70 -17.89
N PHE A 333 -25.67 -33.82 -17.16
CA PHE A 333 -26.09 -35.13 -17.70
C PHE A 333 -27.49 -35.07 -18.33
N LEU A 334 -28.46 -34.49 -17.63
CA LEU A 334 -29.84 -34.36 -18.10
C LEU A 334 -29.94 -33.41 -19.31
N SER A 335 -29.13 -32.35 -19.35
CA SER A 335 -29.04 -31.42 -20.48
C SER A 335 -28.46 -32.06 -21.75
N LYS A 336 -27.51 -32.99 -21.59
CA LYS A 336 -26.89 -33.74 -22.69
C LYS A 336 -27.80 -34.85 -23.23
N LYS A 337 -28.60 -35.49 -22.39
CA LYS A 337 -29.29 -36.75 -22.74
C LYS A 337 -30.82 -36.64 -22.95
N TYR A 338 -31.53 -35.71 -22.30
CA TYR A 338 -33.01 -35.74 -22.29
C TYR A 338 -33.73 -34.38 -22.37
N LEU A 339 -33.13 -33.28 -21.89
CA LEU A 339 -33.85 -32.02 -21.70
C LEU A 339 -33.44 -30.94 -22.71
N LYS A 340 -34.33 -30.65 -23.68
CA LYS A 340 -34.20 -29.49 -24.59
C LYS A 340 -34.85 -28.20 -24.05
N ASN A 341 -35.58 -28.28 -22.93
CA ASN A 341 -36.30 -27.13 -22.39
C ASN A 341 -35.38 -26.27 -21.51
N LYS A 342 -34.88 -25.19 -22.12
CA LYS A 342 -33.97 -24.19 -21.53
C LYS A 342 -34.47 -23.57 -20.22
N TYR A 343 -35.78 -23.50 -19.99
CA TYR A 343 -36.34 -22.90 -18.78
C TYR A 343 -36.25 -23.85 -17.58
N LEU A 344 -36.45 -25.15 -17.79
CA LEU A 344 -36.37 -26.14 -16.71
C LEU A 344 -34.92 -26.37 -16.24
N ILE A 345 -33.96 -26.35 -17.17
CA ILE A 345 -32.52 -26.40 -16.85
C ILE A 345 -32.10 -25.14 -16.08
N LEU A 346 -32.59 -23.96 -16.49
CA LEU A 346 -32.37 -22.71 -15.76
C LEU A 346 -32.95 -22.81 -14.34
N THR A 347 -34.16 -23.34 -14.18
CA THR A 347 -34.80 -23.52 -12.86
C THR A 347 -34.01 -24.49 -11.98
N ILE A 348 -33.54 -25.62 -12.51
CA ILE A 348 -32.71 -26.57 -11.75
C ILE A 348 -31.38 -25.92 -11.33
N ASN A 349 -30.70 -25.23 -12.25
CA ASN A 349 -29.46 -24.52 -11.93
C ASN A 349 -29.68 -23.41 -10.91
N VAL A 350 -30.78 -22.65 -11.03
CA VAL A 350 -31.17 -21.61 -10.07
C VAL A 350 -31.48 -22.22 -8.70
N ILE A 351 -32.23 -23.33 -8.62
CA ILE A 351 -32.56 -24.01 -7.36
C ILE A 351 -31.31 -24.60 -6.69
N SER A 352 -30.48 -25.34 -7.42
CA SER A 352 -29.21 -25.87 -6.92
C SER A 352 -28.29 -24.75 -6.43
N PHE A 353 -28.33 -23.59 -7.11
CA PHE A 353 -27.57 -22.41 -6.76
C PHE A 353 -28.17 -21.59 -5.62
N TRP A 354 -29.48 -21.65 -5.33
CA TRP A 354 -30.11 -21.01 -4.15
C TRP A 354 -29.97 -21.86 -2.87
N LEU A 355 -29.92 -23.19 -3.02
CA LEU A 355 -29.64 -24.10 -1.92
C LEU A 355 -28.23 -23.91 -1.35
N LEU A 356 -27.26 -23.49 -2.18
CA LEU A 356 -25.93 -23.08 -1.75
C LEU A 356 -26.04 -21.93 -0.71
N PRO A 357 -26.45 -20.68 -1.02
CA PRO A 357 -26.57 -19.57 -0.06
C PRO A 357 -27.40 -19.84 1.20
N LEU A 358 -28.48 -20.63 1.10
CA LEU A 358 -29.32 -21.01 2.26
C LEU A 358 -28.57 -21.89 3.27
N THR A 359 -27.57 -22.66 2.82
CA THR A 359 -26.64 -23.36 3.71
C THR A 359 -25.55 -22.43 4.27
N PHE A 360 -25.26 -21.31 3.59
CA PHE A 360 -24.17 -20.38 3.94
C PHE A 360 -24.52 -19.24 4.90
N VAL A 361 -25.82 -18.96 5.15
CA VAL A 361 -26.23 -18.00 6.21
C VAL A 361 -25.73 -18.43 7.60
N TRP A 362 -25.45 -19.72 7.78
CA TRP A 362 -24.83 -20.28 9.00
C TRP A 362 -23.29 -20.35 8.98
N LEU A 363 -22.63 -20.17 7.82
CA LEU A 363 -21.21 -20.47 7.56
C LEU A 363 -20.29 -19.24 7.58
N ILE A 364 -20.43 -18.41 8.60
CA ILE A 364 -19.59 -17.23 8.71
C ILE A 364 -18.20 -17.65 9.22
N LYS A 365 -17.24 -17.81 8.30
CA LYS A 365 -15.82 -17.42 8.47
C LYS A 365 -14.89 -17.63 7.25
N ASP A 366 -15.18 -18.50 6.29
CA ASP A 366 -14.10 -18.97 5.39
C ASP A 366 -14.08 -18.39 3.98
N VAL A 367 -13.26 -17.35 3.83
CA VAL A 367 -12.91 -16.69 2.55
C VAL A 367 -12.34 -17.67 1.51
N VAL A 368 -11.66 -18.73 1.97
CA VAL A 368 -11.13 -19.82 1.13
C VAL A 368 -12.23 -20.46 0.27
N PHE A 369 -13.46 -20.50 0.78
CA PHE A 369 -14.58 -21.13 0.10
C PHE A 369 -15.11 -20.30 -1.08
N TYR A 370 -15.24 -18.97 -0.92
CA TYR A 370 -15.62 -18.08 -2.01
C TYR A 370 -14.62 -18.15 -3.17
N PHE A 371 -13.34 -18.28 -2.84
CA PHE A 371 -12.28 -18.44 -3.83
C PHE A 371 -12.29 -19.82 -4.50
N ALA A 372 -12.49 -20.89 -3.75
CA ALA A 372 -12.64 -22.22 -4.30
C ALA A 372 -13.82 -22.28 -5.30
N LEU A 373 -14.93 -21.61 -4.98
CA LEU A 373 -16.07 -21.46 -5.89
C LEU A 373 -15.68 -20.72 -7.18
N ILE A 374 -15.02 -19.56 -7.08
CA ILE A 374 -14.53 -18.83 -8.26
C ILE A 374 -13.59 -19.70 -9.10
N LEU A 375 -12.69 -20.45 -8.45
CA LEU A 375 -11.71 -21.30 -9.12
C LEU A 375 -12.38 -22.47 -9.85
N VAL A 376 -13.27 -23.19 -9.17
CA VAL A 376 -14.01 -24.32 -9.75
C VAL A 376 -14.87 -23.85 -10.91
N GLN A 377 -15.52 -22.69 -10.78
CA GLN A 377 -16.30 -22.08 -11.86
C GLN A 377 -15.41 -21.68 -13.05
N ALA A 378 -14.23 -21.12 -12.80
CA ALA A 378 -13.27 -20.79 -13.84
C ALA A 378 -12.75 -22.06 -14.56
N ILE A 379 -12.43 -23.13 -13.83
CA ILE A 379 -12.00 -24.42 -14.41
C ILE A 379 -13.13 -25.05 -15.22
N TYR A 380 -14.36 -25.04 -14.70
CA TYR A 380 -15.55 -25.53 -15.43
C TYR A 380 -15.78 -24.74 -16.72
N LEU A 381 -15.61 -23.41 -16.69
CA LEU A 381 -15.68 -22.54 -17.85
C LEU A 381 -14.63 -22.86 -18.90
N ILE A 382 -13.38 -23.07 -18.46
CA ILE A 382 -12.28 -23.47 -19.34
C ILE A 382 -12.60 -24.81 -20.01
N ASN A 383 -13.07 -25.80 -19.23
CA ASN A 383 -13.45 -27.11 -19.77
C ASN A 383 -14.62 -27.02 -20.76
N LYS A 384 -15.68 -26.27 -20.44
CA LYS A 384 -16.81 -26.07 -21.35
C LYS A 384 -16.42 -25.33 -22.63
N TYR A 385 -15.51 -24.37 -22.54
CA TYR A 385 -14.95 -23.73 -23.72
C TYR A 385 -14.14 -24.70 -24.58
N LEU A 386 -13.31 -25.55 -23.96
CA LEU A 386 -12.55 -26.57 -24.66
C LEU A 386 -13.47 -27.60 -25.33
N GLU A 387 -14.57 -27.99 -24.69
CA GLU A 387 -15.64 -28.83 -25.27
C GLU A 387 -16.29 -28.15 -26.49
N GLU A 388 -16.71 -26.88 -26.38
CA GLU A 388 -17.31 -26.13 -27.50
C GLU A 388 -16.33 -25.98 -28.67
N LYS A 389 -15.04 -25.74 -28.41
CA LYS A 389 -14.02 -25.67 -29.47
C LYS A 389 -13.91 -26.99 -30.26
N HIS A 390 -14.03 -28.13 -29.57
CA HIS A 390 -14.00 -29.46 -30.19
C HIS A 390 -15.25 -29.74 -31.03
N GLU A 391 -16.43 -29.26 -30.62
CA GLU A 391 -17.67 -29.33 -31.42
C GLU A 391 -17.61 -28.39 -32.65
N ILE A 392 -16.95 -27.23 -32.54
CA ILE A 392 -16.79 -26.24 -33.62
C ILE A 392 -15.84 -26.71 -34.73
N ASP A 393 -14.76 -27.41 -34.41
CA ASP A 393 -13.85 -27.98 -35.44
C ASP A 393 -14.54 -29.09 -36.29
N MET A 394 -15.69 -29.61 -35.85
CA MET A 394 -16.50 -30.60 -36.55
C MET A 394 -17.63 -30.00 -37.40
N ASP A 395 -18.04 -28.75 -37.14
CA ASP A 395 -19.24 -28.14 -37.75
C ASP A 395 -18.86 -26.82 -38.46
N ASN A 396 -18.32 -26.95 -39.68
CA ASN A 396 -17.93 -25.84 -40.56
C ASN A 396 -19.17 -25.07 -41.07
N ASN A 397 -19.71 -24.17 -40.25
CA ASN A 397 -20.32 -22.90 -40.64
C ASN A 397 -21.07 -22.30 -39.44
N ASN A 398 -20.38 -21.46 -38.65
CA ASN A 398 -20.93 -20.20 -38.15
C ASN A 398 -19.86 -19.45 -37.34
N SER A 399 -19.74 -18.15 -37.60
CA SER A 399 -18.82 -17.24 -36.90
C SER A 399 -19.15 -17.13 -35.40
N PHE A 400 -18.43 -17.87 -34.57
CA PHE A 400 -18.48 -17.77 -33.11
C PHE A 400 -17.11 -17.42 -32.50
N VAL A 401 -17.14 -16.82 -31.31
CA VAL A 401 -16.01 -16.16 -30.63
C VAL A 401 -14.92 -17.16 -30.27
N THR A 402 -13.89 -17.27 -31.10
CA THR A 402 -12.68 -18.05 -30.80
C THR A 402 -11.84 -17.30 -29.76
N ILE A 403 -11.63 -17.85 -28.55
CA ILE A 403 -10.71 -17.26 -27.56
C ILE A 403 -9.30 -17.40 -28.11
N HIS A 404 -8.69 -16.27 -28.41
CA HIS A 404 -7.33 -16.20 -28.93
C HIS A 404 -6.33 -16.69 -27.87
N LYS A 405 -5.29 -17.44 -28.29
CA LYS A 405 -4.24 -17.99 -27.39
C LYS A 405 -3.69 -17.01 -26.34
N PRO A 406 -3.48 -15.70 -26.64
CA PRO A 406 -3.01 -14.73 -25.64
C PRO A 406 -3.95 -14.56 -24.44
N ILE A 407 -5.28 -14.55 -24.66
CA ILE A 407 -6.27 -14.37 -23.59
C ILE A 407 -6.29 -15.60 -22.66
N LEU A 408 -6.14 -16.81 -23.22
CA LEU A 408 -6.06 -18.04 -22.44
C LEU A 408 -4.84 -18.04 -21.51
N MET A 409 -3.71 -17.56 -22.00
CA MET A 409 -2.47 -17.45 -21.23
C MET A 409 -2.62 -16.46 -20.06
N ASP A 410 -3.27 -15.32 -20.29
CA ASP A 410 -3.61 -14.36 -19.23
C ASP A 410 -4.52 -15.02 -18.17
N ILE A 411 -5.56 -15.76 -18.57
CA ILE A 411 -6.45 -16.47 -17.64
C ILE A 411 -5.67 -17.47 -16.78
N ILE A 412 -4.84 -18.32 -17.40
CA ILE A 412 -4.04 -19.32 -16.68
C ILE A 412 -3.11 -18.65 -15.69
N PHE A 413 -2.38 -17.61 -16.12
CA PHE A 413 -1.51 -16.83 -15.25
C PHE A 413 -2.26 -16.29 -14.03
N LEU A 414 -3.41 -15.65 -14.24
CA LEU A 414 -4.17 -15.03 -13.16
C LEU A 414 -4.75 -16.06 -12.19
N LEU A 415 -5.21 -17.21 -12.68
CA LEU A 415 -5.68 -18.30 -11.83
C LEU A 415 -4.53 -18.87 -11.00
N VAL A 416 -3.40 -19.19 -11.62
CA VAL A 416 -2.22 -19.73 -10.93
C VAL A 416 -1.73 -18.76 -9.86
N MET A 417 -1.58 -17.47 -10.19
CA MET A 417 -1.13 -16.47 -9.22
C MET A 417 -2.14 -16.27 -8.09
N SER A 418 -3.45 -16.26 -8.38
CA SER A 418 -4.47 -16.16 -7.34
C SER A 418 -4.43 -17.36 -6.39
N ILE A 419 -4.28 -18.58 -6.90
CA ILE A 419 -4.09 -19.79 -6.07
C ILE A 419 -2.85 -19.65 -5.21
N ILE A 420 -1.70 -19.27 -5.78
CA ILE A 420 -0.45 -19.11 -5.02
C ILE A 420 -0.62 -18.10 -3.88
N TYR A 421 -1.25 -16.94 -4.14
CA TYR A 421 -1.47 -15.95 -3.10
C TYR A 421 -2.40 -16.47 -2.00
N ILE A 422 -3.50 -17.13 -2.34
CA ILE A 422 -4.42 -17.71 -1.35
C ILE A 422 -3.72 -18.78 -0.52
N LEU A 423 -2.95 -19.66 -1.17
CA LEU A 423 -2.15 -20.66 -0.48
C LEU A 423 -1.15 -20.01 0.49
N LEU A 424 -0.47 -18.94 0.10
CA LEU A 424 0.43 -18.20 0.99
C LEU A 424 -0.33 -17.47 2.13
N ILE A 425 -1.55 -17.00 1.89
CA ILE A 425 -2.38 -16.34 2.92
C ILE A 425 -2.79 -17.33 4.02
N PHE A 426 -3.09 -18.59 3.68
CA PHE A 426 -3.70 -19.55 4.60
C PHE A 426 -2.80 -20.71 5.02
N VAL A 427 -1.77 -21.04 4.24
CA VAL A 427 -0.87 -22.18 4.49
C VAL A 427 0.51 -21.66 4.88
N GLY A 428 0.68 -21.40 6.18
CA GLY A 428 1.90 -20.81 6.75
C GLY A 428 3.17 -21.58 6.42
N GLN A 429 3.08 -22.91 6.28
CA GLN A 429 4.22 -23.75 5.92
C GLN A 429 4.81 -23.32 4.57
N LEU A 430 4.05 -22.87 3.58
CA LEU A 430 4.60 -22.54 2.26
C LEU A 430 5.61 -21.39 2.27
N TRP A 431 5.63 -20.56 3.32
CA TRP A 431 6.57 -19.45 3.43
C TRP A 431 8.04 -19.89 3.54
N HIS A 432 8.35 -21.11 4.00
CA HIS A 432 9.74 -21.58 4.03
C HIS A 432 10.33 -21.80 2.62
N LEU A 433 9.47 -21.91 1.60
CA LEU A 433 9.88 -22.03 0.19
C LEU A 433 10.28 -20.68 -0.42
N LEU A 434 9.90 -19.57 0.22
CA LEU A 434 10.19 -18.22 -0.25
C LEU A 434 11.49 -17.69 0.37
N PRO A 435 12.28 -16.91 -0.38
CA PRO A 435 13.41 -16.18 0.18
C PRO A 435 13.04 -15.31 1.38
N SER A 436 13.96 -15.13 2.33
CA SER A 436 13.70 -14.42 3.59
C SER A 436 13.24 -12.98 3.43
N PHE A 437 13.59 -12.30 2.33
CA PHE A 437 13.12 -10.93 2.08
C PHE A 437 11.60 -10.86 1.92
N PHE A 438 10.91 -11.96 1.59
CA PHE A 438 9.44 -12.00 1.58
C PHE A 438 8.84 -11.90 2.98
N TYR A 439 9.58 -12.22 4.03
CA TYR A 439 9.11 -12.13 5.41
C TYR A 439 8.94 -10.68 5.89
N THR A 440 9.47 -9.71 5.13
CA THR A 440 9.16 -8.29 5.28
C THR A 440 7.66 -7.99 5.10
N CYS A 441 6.88 -8.95 4.60
CA CYS A 441 5.43 -8.88 4.60
C CYS A 441 4.86 -8.68 6.01
N GLN A 442 5.54 -9.16 7.06
CA GLN A 442 5.09 -9.29 8.45
C GLN A 442 3.86 -10.18 8.62
N PHE A 443 2.86 -9.99 7.76
CA PHE A 443 1.56 -10.62 7.81
C PHE A 443 1.14 -11.12 6.43
N ALA A 444 0.74 -12.39 6.36
CA ALA A 444 0.37 -13.04 5.12
C ALA A 444 -0.87 -12.40 4.45
N TRP A 445 -1.80 -11.85 5.24
CA TRP A 445 -3.00 -11.18 4.75
C TRP A 445 -2.72 -9.94 3.88
N ARG A 446 -1.50 -9.37 3.88
CA ARG A 446 -1.12 -8.31 2.94
C ARG A 446 -1.20 -8.75 1.46
N LEU A 447 -1.12 -10.06 1.20
CA LEU A 447 -1.26 -10.61 -0.15
C LEU A 447 -2.70 -10.49 -0.70
N TRP A 448 -3.70 -10.16 0.12
CA TRP A 448 -5.04 -9.81 -0.36
C TRP A 448 -5.04 -8.62 -1.34
N ALA A 449 -4.05 -7.73 -1.25
CA ALA A 449 -3.84 -6.68 -2.23
C ALA A 449 -3.58 -7.23 -3.64
N MET A 450 -2.80 -8.32 -3.74
CA MET A 450 -2.52 -8.97 -5.02
C MET A 450 -3.71 -9.76 -5.53
N VAL A 451 -4.43 -10.42 -4.63
CA VAL A 451 -5.69 -11.09 -4.98
C VAL A 451 -6.72 -10.10 -5.52
N THR A 452 -6.78 -8.89 -4.96
CA THR A 452 -7.66 -7.81 -5.42
C THR A 452 -7.45 -7.49 -6.90
N ILE A 453 -6.20 -7.33 -7.35
CA ILE A 453 -5.91 -7.03 -8.76
C ILE A 453 -6.13 -8.24 -9.67
N THR A 454 -5.72 -9.45 -9.27
CA THR A 454 -5.84 -10.64 -10.14
C THR A 454 -7.30 -11.06 -10.34
N VAL A 455 -8.12 -11.01 -9.30
CA VAL A 455 -9.56 -11.31 -9.39
C VAL A 455 -10.28 -10.25 -10.21
N SER A 456 -9.96 -8.97 -10.01
CA SER A 456 -10.57 -7.89 -10.79
C SER A 456 -10.24 -8.00 -12.28
N TRP A 457 -9.02 -8.44 -12.61
CA TRP A 457 -8.62 -8.69 -13.98
C TRP A 457 -9.35 -9.91 -14.57
N LEU A 458 -9.44 -11.03 -13.85
CA LEU A 458 -10.24 -12.18 -14.26
C LEU A 458 -11.70 -11.80 -14.49
N PHE A 459 -12.29 -11.00 -13.60
CA PHE A 459 -13.64 -10.49 -13.74
C PHE A 459 -13.84 -9.74 -15.06
N VAL A 460 -12.91 -8.86 -15.44
CA VAL A 460 -12.95 -8.14 -16.72
C VAL A 460 -12.90 -9.09 -17.92
N ILE A 461 -12.00 -10.07 -17.91
CA ILE A 461 -11.86 -11.03 -19.01
C ILE A 461 -13.16 -11.85 -19.15
N PHE A 462 -13.64 -12.41 -18.04
CA PHE A 462 -14.83 -13.25 -18.08
C PHE A 462 -16.10 -12.47 -18.42
N LEU A 463 -16.25 -11.24 -17.90
CA LEU A 463 -17.39 -10.37 -18.24
C LEU A 463 -17.38 -10.00 -19.74
N ASP A 464 -16.21 -9.76 -20.32
CA ASP A 464 -16.08 -9.50 -21.76
C ASP A 464 -16.48 -10.72 -22.60
N LEU A 465 -15.95 -11.90 -22.26
CA LEU A 465 -16.29 -13.17 -22.93
C LEU A 465 -17.79 -13.47 -22.83
N ALA A 466 -18.36 -13.25 -21.66
CA ALA A 466 -19.78 -13.41 -21.39
C ALA A 466 -20.66 -12.53 -22.28
N ILE A 467 -20.36 -11.23 -22.39
CA ILE A 467 -21.14 -10.28 -23.19
C ILE A 467 -21.03 -10.61 -24.69
N LYS A 468 -19.89 -11.13 -25.14
CA LYS A 468 -19.64 -11.48 -26.55
C LYS A 468 -20.25 -12.83 -26.97
N SER A 469 -20.56 -13.73 -26.04
CA SER A 469 -21.14 -15.04 -26.35
C SER A 469 -22.66 -14.98 -26.56
N LYS A 470 -23.17 -15.65 -27.62
CA LYS A 470 -24.60 -15.60 -27.99
C LYS A 470 -25.52 -16.66 -27.38
N ARG A 471 -25.06 -17.83 -26.88
CA ARG A 471 -26.03 -18.89 -26.47
C ARG A 471 -25.72 -19.79 -25.27
N ARG A 472 -24.53 -19.78 -24.64
CA ARG A 472 -24.27 -20.61 -23.43
C ARG A 472 -23.50 -19.92 -22.29
N LEU A 473 -22.50 -19.08 -22.56
CA LEU A 473 -21.85 -18.31 -21.46
C LEU A 473 -22.84 -17.35 -20.76
N MET A 474 -23.92 -16.92 -21.42
CA MET A 474 -24.94 -16.04 -20.82
C MET A 474 -25.57 -16.62 -19.53
N TYR A 475 -25.53 -17.93 -19.33
CA TYR A 475 -26.01 -18.60 -18.11
C TYR A 475 -24.91 -18.71 -17.04
N ILE A 476 -23.64 -18.58 -17.44
CA ILE A 476 -22.47 -18.61 -16.56
C ILE A 476 -22.07 -17.20 -16.10
N THR A 477 -22.45 -16.18 -16.87
CA THR A 477 -22.26 -14.77 -16.49
C THR A 477 -22.94 -14.40 -15.17
N PRO A 478 -24.21 -14.77 -14.90
CA PRO A 478 -24.81 -14.58 -13.58
C PRO A 478 -24.08 -15.38 -12.48
N LEU A 479 -23.53 -16.55 -12.80
CA LEU A 479 -22.75 -17.38 -11.87
C LEU A 479 -21.41 -16.75 -11.48
N LEU A 480 -20.87 -15.79 -12.24
CA LEU A 480 -19.66 -15.00 -11.91
C LEU A 480 -19.97 -13.59 -11.40
N ILE A 481 -20.96 -12.93 -11.99
CA ILE A 481 -21.45 -11.62 -11.56
C ILE A 481 -22.04 -11.72 -10.15
N LEU A 482 -22.75 -12.81 -9.81
CA LEU A 482 -23.43 -12.92 -8.52
C LEU A 482 -22.47 -13.20 -7.35
N PRO A 483 -21.45 -14.06 -7.42
CA PRO A 483 -20.38 -14.11 -6.43
C PRO A 483 -19.62 -12.78 -6.34
N SER A 484 -19.39 -12.10 -7.46
CA SER A 484 -18.78 -10.77 -7.47
C SER A 484 -19.65 -9.71 -6.76
N LEU A 485 -20.97 -9.77 -6.97
CA LEU A 485 -21.97 -8.93 -6.27
C LEU A 485 -22.15 -9.36 -4.81
N LEU A 486 -21.98 -10.64 -4.48
CA LEU A 486 -21.97 -11.16 -3.11
C LEU A 486 -20.67 -10.78 -2.41
N MET A 487 -19.52 -10.72 -3.08
CA MET A 487 -18.28 -10.17 -2.53
C MET A 487 -18.47 -8.68 -2.19
N ILE A 488 -19.20 -7.93 -3.04
CA ILE A 488 -19.59 -6.54 -2.77
C ILE A 488 -20.67 -6.46 -1.66
N GLY A 489 -21.61 -7.41 -1.60
CA GLY A 489 -22.69 -7.47 -0.61
C GLY A 489 -22.26 -8.01 0.76
N THR A 490 -21.11 -8.69 0.83
CA THR A 490 -20.48 -9.22 2.06
C THR A 490 -19.33 -8.33 2.53
N MET A 491 -19.26 -7.10 2.04
CA MET A 491 -18.28 -6.14 2.52
C MET A 491 -18.58 -5.75 3.96
N SER A 492 -17.53 -5.54 4.76
CA SER A 492 -17.60 -5.03 6.13
C SER A 492 -18.02 -3.56 6.20
N PHE A 493 -19.01 -3.12 5.42
CA PHE A 493 -19.55 -1.77 5.47
C PHE A 493 -20.22 -1.53 6.82
N ARG A 494 -19.43 -1.04 7.79
CA ARG A 494 -19.91 -0.23 8.90
C ARG A 494 -20.99 -0.84 9.80
N GLU A 495 -20.52 -1.45 10.88
CA GLU A 495 -21.07 -1.13 12.21
C GLU A 495 -20.58 0.19 12.78
N LYS A 496 -19.74 0.94 12.06
CA LYS A 496 -19.30 2.29 12.44
C LYS A 496 -19.89 3.42 11.59
N GLY A 497 -21.05 3.17 10.98
CA GLY A 497 -22.04 4.22 10.68
C GLY A 497 -23.07 4.33 11.80
N VAL A 498 -23.24 3.24 12.54
CA VAL A 498 -24.05 3.17 13.76
C VAL A 498 -23.34 3.91 14.90
N ALA A 499 -22.01 3.91 14.95
CA ALA A 499 -21.22 4.77 15.85
C ALA A 499 -21.50 6.29 15.74
N LEU A 500 -22.05 6.79 14.62
CA LEU A 500 -22.43 8.20 14.50
C LEU A 500 -23.72 8.52 15.28
N ASN A 501 -24.54 7.50 15.59
CA ASN A 501 -25.81 7.64 16.31
C ASN A 501 -25.79 7.00 17.71
N TYR A 502 -24.69 6.36 18.13
CA TYR A 502 -24.59 5.65 19.40
C TYR A 502 -23.67 6.41 20.37
N PRO A 503 -24.19 6.90 21.51
CA PRO A 503 -23.43 7.69 22.48
C PRO A 503 -22.15 7.02 22.99
N GLU A 504 -22.12 5.69 23.03
CA GLU A 504 -21.01 4.87 23.55
C GLU A 504 -19.83 4.73 22.58
N ALA A 505 -20.00 5.08 21.30
CA ALA A 505 -18.96 4.96 20.29
C ALA A 505 -18.06 6.20 20.15
N LYS A 506 -18.28 7.24 20.97
CA LYS A 506 -17.54 8.51 20.94
C LYS A 506 -16.02 8.36 21.12
N GLY A 507 -15.54 7.28 21.72
CA GLY A 507 -14.10 6.97 21.84
C GLY A 507 -13.42 6.42 20.58
N TYR A 508 -14.18 6.08 19.53
CA TYR A 508 -13.67 5.43 18.31
C TYR A 508 -13.65 6.33 17.06
N ILE A 509 -14.11 7.58 17.19
CA ILE A 509 -14.10 8.56 16.09
C ILE A 509 -13.26 9.75 16.56
N LEU A 510 -12.22 10.04 15.79
CA LEU A 510 -11.36 11.18 16.00
C LEU A 510 -11.91 12.36 15.19
N TYR A 511 -12.19 13.49 15.86
CA TYR A 511 -12.74 14.69 15.21
C TYR A 511 -11.70 15.77 14.96
N LYS A 512 -10.55 15.71 15.63
CA LYS A 512 -9.50 16.71 15.57
C LYS A 512 -8.13 16.05 15.76
N PHE A 513 -7.13 16.59 15.07
CA PHE A 513 -5.71 16.25 15.26
C PHE A 513 -4.87 17.49 14.93
N ASP A 514 -4.46 18.22 15.95
CA ASP A 514 -3.68 19.44 15.92
C ASP A 514 -2.27 19.25 16.51
N GLN A 515 -1.56 20.35 16.76
CA GLN A 515 -0.21 20.31 17.30
C GLN A 515 -0.14 19.68 18.70
N GLU A 516 -1.11 19.95 19.57
CA GLU A 516 -1.12 19.41 20.93
C GLU A 516 -1.39 17.92 20.88
N GLU A 517 -2.32 17.47 20.03
CA GLU A 517 -2.52 16.04 19.79
C GLU A 517 -1.27 15.36 19.19
N ALA A 518 -0.55 16.02 18.27
CA ALA A 518 0.72 15.50 17.73
C ALA A 518 1.80 15.36 18.81
N LYS A 519 1.88 16.28 19.78
CA LYS A 519 2.80 16.21 20.93
C LYS A 519 2.47 15.06 21.89
N THR A 520 1.22 14.60 21.93
CA THR A 520 0.85 13.44 22.75
C THR A 520 1.31 12.10 22.17
N VAL A 521 1.77 12.07 20.92
CA VAL A 521 2.27 10.83 20.31
C VAL A 521 3.56 10.41 20.99
N ASN A 522 3.45 9.39 21.83
CA ASN A 522 4.49 8.94 22.75
C ASN A 522 5.22 7.67 22.29
N ASN A 523 4.76 7.06 21.20
CA ASN A 523 5.40 5.98 20.47
C ASN A 523 5.20 6.17 18.96
N ILE A 524 6.23 5.88 18.17
CA ILE A 524 6.15 5.96 16.70
C ILE A 524 6.31 4.53 16.15
N GLY A 525 5.16 3.95 15.79
CA GLY A 525 5.01 2.52 15.51
C GLY A 525 4.77 1.72 16.80
N VAL A 526 4.18 0.53 16.66
CA VAL A 526 3.84 -0.36 17.80
C VAL A 526 5.08 -0.70 18.64
N MET A 527 6.26 -0.74 17.99
CA MET A 527 7.53 -1.16 18.58
C MET A 527 8.59 -0.06 18.64
N ASN A 528 8.29 1.24 18.53
CA ASN A 528 9.33 2.29 18.47
C ASN A 528 10.45 1.93 17.49
N GLU A 529 10.03 1.54 16.30
CA GLU A 529 10.81 0.74 15.35
C GLU A 529 12.07 1.47 14.86
N TYR A 530 12.06 2.80 14.86
CA TYR A 530 13.10 3.62 14.24
C TYR A 530 14.10 4.19 15.25
N MET A 531 14.08 3.70 16.49
CA MET A 531 15.05 4.03 17.53
C MET A 531 16.37 3.28 17.38
N PRO A 532 17.48 3.77 18.00
CA PRO A 532 18.69 2.99 18.18
C PRO A 532 18.40 1.67 18.93
N GLN A 533 18.93 0.56 18.42
CA GLN A 533 18.70 -0.81 18.92
C GLN A 533 19.16 -0.98 20.38
N ILE A 534 20.19 -0.23 20.78
CA ILE A 534 20.85 -0.29 22.10
C ILE A 534 19.93 -0.01 23.30
N TYR A 535 18.80 0.68 23.08
CA TYR A 535 17.78 0.90 24.11
C TYR A 535 16.99 -0.36 24.46
N TYR A 536 17.01 -1.37 23.59
CA TYR A 536 16.26 -2.63 23.72
C TYR A 536 17.16 -3.83 24.06
N GLU A 537 18.44 -3.59 24.29
CA GLU A 537 19.37 -4.62 24.76
C GLU A 537 19.26 -4.78 26.28
N ASN A 538 19.01 -6.02 26.73
CA ASN A 538 18.69 -6.31 28.13
C ASN A 538 19.84 -6.04 29.11
N ASN A 539 21.10 -6.05 28.64
CA ASN A 539 22.28 -5.97 29.50
C ASN A 539 23.21 -4.79 29.17
N TYR A 540 22.78 -3.88 28.30
CA TYR A 540 23.62 -2.75 27.93
C TYR A 540 23.75 -1.76 29.10
N LYS A 541 24.98 -1.33 29.37
CA LYS A 541 25.34 -0.27 30.29
C LYS A 541 26.34 0.65 29.58
N SER A 542 26.11 1.95 29.67
CA SER A 542 27.08 2.92 29.17
C SER A 542 28.41 2.77 29.88
N GLU A 543 29.50 2.99 29.16
CA GLU A 543 30.85 3.10 29.71
C GLU A 543 31.01 4.39 30.54
N TYR A 544 30.14 5.38 30.31
CA TYR A 544 30.15 6.67 30.98
C TYR A 544 29.04 6.76 32.02
N SER A 545 29.40 6.98 33.29
CA SER A 545 28.46 7.01 34.42
C SER A 545 27.47 8.17 34.34
N ASN A 546 27.83 9.25 33.66
CA ASN A 546 27.04 10.46 33.45
C ASN A 546 26.38 10.53 32.06
N SER A 547 26.37 9.43 31.30
CA SER A 547 25.66 9.34 30.03
C SER A 547 24.17 9.63 30.17
N LEU A 548 23.61 10.32 29.17
CA LEU A 548 22.18 10.57 29.04
C LEU A 548 21.37 9.31 28.69
N TYR A 549 22.03 8.20 28.35
CA TYR A 549 21.38 6.93 27.99
C TYR A 549 20.31 6.51 29.01
N THR A 550 20.65 6.48 30.30
CA THR A 550 19.74 5.99 31.35
C THR A 550 18.53 6.93 31.53
N THR A 551 18.76 8.24 31.48
CA THR A 551 17.72 9.28 31.56
C THR A 551 16.75 9.20 30.38
N ILE A 552 17.28 8.98 29.19
CA ILE A 552 16.45 8.87 27.98
C ILE A 552 15.69 7.55 27.97
N LYS A 553 16.36 6.44 28.31
CA LYS A 553 15.73 5.11 28.42
C LYS A 553 14.56 5.11 29.39
N SER A 554 14.70 5.77 30.55
CA SER A 554 13.60 5.90 31.50
C SER A 554 12.47 6.77 30.96
N THR A 555 12.79 7.91 30.32
CA THR A 555 11.77 8.80 29.73
C THR A 555 10.92 8.11 28.68
N ILE A 556 11.55 7.31 27.81
CA ILE A 556 10.85 6.52 26.78
C ILE A 556 10.02 5.40 27.43
N GLY A 557 10.59 4.67 28.39
CA GLY A 557 9.95 3.51 29.01
C GLY A 557 8.70 3.83 29.83
N TYR A 558 8.65 5.00 30.47
CA TYR A 558 7.50 5.43 31.27
C TYR A 558 6.49 6.27 30.49
N HIS A 559 6.71 6.52 29.19
CA HIS A 559 5.89 7.42 28.37
C HIS A 559 5.65 8.78 29.04
N ASN A 560 6.67 9.32 29.70
CA ASN A 560 6.62 10.61 30.37
C ASN A 560 6.36 11.75 29.37
N LYS A 561 5.97 12.94 29.85
CA LYS A 561 5.84 14.15 29.02
C LYS A 561 7.17 14.45 28.34
N TYR A 562 7.21 14.28 27.02
CA TYR A 562 8.35 14.69 26.19
C TYR A 562 8.63 16.19 26.36
N VAL A 563 9.89 16.57 26.20
CA VAL A 563 10.34 17.97 26.26
C VAL A 563 10.18 18.62 24.89
N PHE A 564 9.60 19.81 24.84
CA PHE A 564 9.34 20.54 23.59
C PHE A 564 9.86 21.99 23.60
N THR A 565 10.29 22.48 24.76
CA THR A 565 10.69 23.88 25.00
C THR A 565 12.19 23.93 25.24
N LYS A 566 12.78 25.11 24.98
CA LYS A 566 14.21 25.30 25.25
C LYS A 566 14.49 25.42 26.76
N GLU A 567 13.52 25.92 27.51
CA GLU A 567 13.61 26.10 28.97
C GLU A 567 13.70 24.76 29.70
N ASP A 568 13.00 23.74 29.19
CA ASP A 568 13.00 22.39 29.76
C ASP A 568 14.00 21.45 29.05
N TYR A 569 14.86 21.98 28.17
CA TYR A 569 15.80 21.19 27.38
C TYR A 569 16.77 20.41 28.28
N ILE A 570 16.90 19.10 28.02
CA ILE A 570 17.81 18.23 28.77
C ILE A 570 19.24 18.68 28.50
N SER A 571 19.95 19.13 29.54
CA SER A 571 21.31 19.66 29.41
C SER A 571 22.26 18.62 28.78
N PRO A 572 23.11 19.02 27.81
CA PRO A 572 24.14 18.14 27.27
C PRO A 572 25.04 17.58 28.37
N ALA A 573 25.43 16.31 28.27
CA ALA A 573 26.35 15.67 29.19
C ALA A 573 27.78 15.77 28.69
N PHE A 574 28.71 16.17 29.56
CA PHE A 574 30.15 16.07 29.31
C PHE A 574 30.62 14.68 29.74
N LEU A 575 30.61 13.70 28.84
CA LEU A 575 31.02 12.31 29.11
C LEU A 575 32.47 12.24 29.62
N THR A 576 33.31 13.13 29.11
CA THR A 576 34.66 13.41 29.59
C THR A 576 34.88 14.92 29.60
N GLY A 577 35.86 15.39 30.37
CA GLY A 577 36.09 16.82 30.56
C GLY A 577 35.00 17.47 31.41
N ASP A 578 34.91 18.80 31.32
CA ASP A 578 33.95 19.60 32.10
C ASP A 578 33.56 20.88 31.35
N GLY A 579 32.36 21.38 31.62
CA GLY A 579 31.82 22.56 31.00
C GLY A 579 30.32 22.75 31.23
N LEU A 580 29.79 23.83 30.68
CA LEU A 580 28.37 24.16 30.74
C LEU A 580 27.91 24.64 29.37
N LEU A 581 26.91 23.97 28.81
CA LEU A 581 26.22 24.35 27.58
C LEU A 581 24.74 24.61 27.88
N THR A 582 24.24 25.73 27.37
CA THR A 582 22.84 26.15 27.52
C THR A 582 22.19 26.26 26.15
N CYS A 583 20.98 25.74 26.00
CA CYS A 583 20.22 25.82 24.76
C CYS A 583 19.74 27.27 24.54
N SER A 584 20.24 27.93 23.49
CA SER A 584 19.83 29.30 23.13
C SER A 584 18.68 29.30 22.13
N GLU A 585 18.71 28.38 21.17
CA GLU A 585 17.66 28.19 20.15
C GLU A 585 17.31 26.71 19.95
N LEU A 586 16.01 26.41 19.83
CA LEU A 586 15.49 25.05 19.66
C LEU A 586 14.54 24.99 18.46
N ASN A 587 14.93 24.26 17.42
CA ASN A 587 14.14 23.92 16.25
C ASN A 587 14.40 22.46 15.85
N THR A 588 13.99 21.50 16.69
CA THR A 588 14.28 20.06 16.52
C THR A 588 14.15 19.62 15.05
N PRO A 589 15.15 18.94 14.47
CA PRO A 589 16.40 18.46 15.08
C PRO A 589 17.52 19.50 15.25
N ASN A 590 17.34 20.74 14.82
CA ASN A 590 18.38 21.74 14.88
C ASN A 590 18.37 22.45 16.24
N VAL A 591 19.54 22.59 16.86
CA VAL A 591 19.70 23.20 18.18
C VAL A 591 20.95 24.05 18.19
N VAL A 592 20.86 25.22 18.83
CA VAL A 592 22.01 26.09 19.08
C VAL A 592 22.29 26.08 20.58
N PHE A 593 23.55 25.83 20.94
CA PHE A 593 24.02 25.94 22.30
C PHE A 593 25.00 27.08 22.45
N GLU A 594 24.95 27.72 23.61
CA GLU A 594 25.95 28.66 24.06
C GLU A 594 26.55 28.21 25.37
N GLY A 595 27.87 28.29 25.49
CA GLY A 595 28.50 27.90 26.74
C GLY A 595 30.01 27.87 26.71
N LYS A 596 30.55 27.40 27.84
CA LYS A 596 31.98 27.35 28.12
C LYS A 596 32.40 25.92 28.40
N VAL A 597 33.39 25.45 27.64
CA VAL A 597 34.10 24.20 27.85
C VAL A 597 35.33 24.52 28.70
N ILE A 598 35.41 23.93 29.89
CA ILE A 598 36.46 24.18 30.88
C ILE A 598 37.65 23.25 30.64
N GLU A 599 37.38 22.00 30.25
CA GLU A 599 38.35 20.97 29.92
C GLU A 599 37.94 20.25 28.63
N ASP A 600 38.93 19.90 27.81
CA ASP A 600 38.75 19.11 26.58
C ASP A 600 38.00 17.81 26.88
N GLY A 601 36.98 17.51 26.07
CA GLY A 601 36.08 16.43 26.40
C GLY A 601 35.13 16.04 25.30
N ILE A 602 34.29 15.05 25.61
CA ILE A 602 33.24 14.54 24.73
C ILE A 602 31.90 15.01 25.26
N VAL A 603 31.15 15.73 24.43
CA VAL A 603 29.79 16.17 24.73
C VAL A 603 28.80 15.20 24.08
N GLN A 604 27.79 14.79 24.84
CA GLN A 604 26.67 13.98 24.38
C GLN A 604 25.37 14.79 24.48
N LEU A 605 24.60 14.78 23.39
CA LEU A 605 23.30 15.45 23.28
C LEU A 605 22.16 14.46 23.54
N PRO A 606 20.96 14.94 23.91
CA PRO A 606 19.82 14.05 24.11
C PRO A 606 19.23 13.48 22.81
N GLN A 607 19.69 13.94 21.64
CA GLN A 607 19.17 13.52 20.33
C GLN A 607 19.63 12.13 19.94
N PHE A 608 18.73 11.33 19.34
CA PHE A 608 19.11 10.04 18.77
C PHE A 608 20.09 10.23 17.63
N TYR A 609 21.10 9.35 17.60
CA TYR A 609 22.05 9.33 16.51
C TYR A 609 21.39 8.79 15.24
N TYR A 610 21.44 9.60 14.18
CA TYR A 610 21.20 9.20 12.80
C TYR A 610 22.34 9.73 11.94
N ASP A 611 22.77 8.99 10.92
CA ASP A 611 23.78 9.52 9.99
C ASP A 611 23.27 10.81 9.33
N GLY A 612 24.11 11.84 9.28
CA GLY A 612 23.77 13.15 8.71
C GLY A 612 23.77 14.37 9.64
N TYR A 613 24.18 14.24 10.91
CA TYR A 613 24.40 15.42 11.76
C TYR A 613 25.68 16.18 11.36
N GLN A 614 25.62 17.50 11.43
CA GLN A 614 26.74 18.42 11.25
C GLN A 614 26.80 19.37 12.44
N ILE A 615 27.95 19.43 13.11
CA ILE A 615 28.16 20.27 14.29
C ILE A 615 29.25 21.28 13.97
N SER A 616 28.90 22.57 14.03
CA SER A 616 29.84 23.67 13.86
C SER A 616 30.07 24.38 15.18
N LEU A 617 31.34 24.51 15.55
CA LEU A 617 31.81 25.19 16.76
C LEU A 617 32.33 26.57 16.36
N ILE A 618 31.68 27.63 16.85
CA ILE A 618 32.08 29.02 16.63
C ILE A 618 32.71 29.53 17.93
N ASP A 619 34.02 29.73 17.93
CA ASP A 619 34.74 30.26 19.08
C ASP A 619 34.35 31.73 19.31
N LYS A 620 33.86 32.06 20.51
CA LYS A 620 33.34 33.39 20.86
C LYS A 620 34.44 34.46 20.99
N GLN A 621 35.69 34.07 21.19
CA GLN A 621 36.82 35.00 21.34
C GLN A 621 37.44 35.32 19.98
N THR A 622 37.59 34.31 19.13
CA THR A 622 38.29 34.44 17.84
C THR A 622 37.36 34.55 16.63
N ASN A 623 36.06 34.26 16.81
CA ASN A 623 35.07 34.06 15.74
C ASN A 623 35.47 32.97 14.72
N GLN A 624 36.39 32.07 15.09
CA GLN A 624 36.82 30.98 14.23
C GLN A 624 35.76 29.88 14.22
N ILE A 625 35.44 29.36 13.03
CA ILE A 625 34.50 28.25 12.83
C ILE A 625 35.29 26.97 12.60
N SER A 626 35.01 25.93 13.40
CA SER A 626 35.48 24.57 13.19
C SER A 626 34.32 23.58 13.15
N ASN A 627 34.51 22.41 12.54
CA ASN A 627 33.48 21.38 12.48
C ASN A 627 33.87 20.20 13.36
N ALA A 628 32.97 19.75 14.24
CA ALA A 628 33.20 18.59 15.07
C ALA A 628 32.79 17.31 14.34
N VAL A 629 33.55 16.23 14.55
CA VAL A 629 33.20 14.90 14.05
C VAL A 629 32.12 14.33 14.96
N VAL A 630 30.98 13.99 14.37
CA VAL A 630 29.85 13.40 15.09
C VAL A 630 30.04 11.89 15.21
N THR A 631 29.85 11.37 16.41
CA THR A 631 29.98 9.95 16.75
C THR A 631 28.74 9.44 17.45
N ASN A 632 28.45 8.15 17.28
CA ASN A 632 27.41 7.44 18.01
C ASN A 632 27.98 6.90 19.32
N ILE A 633 27.57 7.46 20.45
CA ILE A 633 27.85 6.91 21.78
C ILE A 633 26.51 6.68 22.47
N ASP A 634 26.27 5.43 22.88
CA ASP A 634 25.05 4.97 23.54
C ASP A 634 23.75 5.19 22.74
N GLY A 635 23.82 5.27 21.40
CA GLY A 635 22.68 5.57 20.53
C GLY A 635 22.38 7.07 20.39
N LEU A 636 23.25 7.95 20.91
CA LEU A 636 23.04 9.39 20.98
C LEU A 636 24.12 10.16 20.21
N VAL A 637 23.74 11.36 19.77
CA VAL A 637 24.66 12.29 19.09
C VAL A 637 25.73 12.75 20.07
N SER A 638 27.00 12.45 19.77
CA SER A 638 28.14 12.85 20.59
C SER A 638 29.26 13.44 19.73
N PHE A 639 30.08 14.32 20.28
CA PHE A 639 31.20 14.94 19.58
C PHE A 639 32.28 15.42 20.55
N ALA A 640 33.54 15.46 20.09
CA ALA A 640 34.64 16.01 20.85
C ALA A 640 34.70 17.54 20.72
N VAL A 641 35.06 18.22 21.82
CA VAL A 641 35.23 19.66 21.87
C VAL A 641 36.41 20.02 22.77
N SER A 642 37.25 20.95 22.33
CA SER A 642 38.37 21.47 23.12
C SER A 642 37.92 22.63 24.00
N LYS A 643 38.67 22.90 25.07
CA LYS A 643 38.48 24.03 25.97
C LYS A 643 38.31 25.35 25.22
N GLY A 644 37.31 26.14 25.60
CA GLY A 644 36.98 27.40 24.95
C GLY A 644 35.56 27.86 25.26
N GLU A 645 35.18 29.02 24.73
CA GLU A 645 33.80 29.52 24.78
C GLU A 645 33.21 29.47 23.38
N TYR A 646 32.08 28.79 23.22
CA TYR A 646 31.54 28.50 21.90
C TYR A 646 30.06 28.88 21.76
N THR A 647 29.69 29.22 20.54
CA THR A 647 28.35 28.99 20.00
C THR A 647 28.41 27.70 19.17
N ILE A 648 27.63 26.70 19.55
CA ILE A 648 27.62 25.37 18.93
C ILE A 648 26.32 25.22 18.14
N ASN A 649 26.44 25.09 16.83
CA ASN A 649 25.31 24.87 15.94
C ASN A 649 25.23 23.38 15.60
N VAL A 650 24.15 22.73 16.04
CA VAL A 650 23.83 21.33 15.73
C VAL A 650 22.75 21.30 14.67
N ASN A 651 23.07 20.75 13.50
CA ASN A 651 22.13 20.65 12.39
C ASN A 651 22.02 19.22 11.88
N TYR A 652 20.81 18.75 11.60
CA TYR A 652 20.60 17.49 10.89
C TYR A 652 20.34 17.75 9.40
N VAL A 653 21.27 17.37 8.55
CA VAL A 653 21.17 17.57 7.08
C VAL A 653 20.88 16.28 6.32
N GLY A 654 20.72 15.16 7.03
CA GLY A 654 20.53 13.83 6.47
C GLY A 654 21.82 13.18 5.95
N PRO A 655 21.80 11.86 5.75
CA PRO A 655 22.98 11.12 5.30
C PRO A 655 23.42 11.58 3.90
N THR A 656 24.69 11.38 3.59
CA THR A 656 25.27 11.81 2.29
C THR A 656 24.53 11.22 1.09
N SER A 657 24.09 9.96 1.20
CA SER A 657 23.25 9.31 0.18
C SER A 657 21.96 10.10 -0.08
N ARG A 658 21.24 10.52 0.96
CA ARG A 658 20.02 11.34 0.82
C ARG A 658 20.32 12.66 0.12
N ARG A 659 21.36 13.38 0.54
CA ARG A 659 21.71 14.69 -0.04
C ARG A 659 22.03 14.61 -1.53
N VAL A 660 22.76 13.58 -1.96
CA VAL A 660 23.05 13.33 -3.38
C VAL A 660 21.77 13.00 -4.15
N PHE A 661 20.96 12.07 -3.63
CA PHE A 661 19.75 11.63 -4.34
C PHE A 661 18.59 12.62 -4.29
N ASN A 662 18.59 13.59 -3.36
CA ASN A 662 17.67 14.74 -3.41
C ASN A 662 17.86 15.55 -4.69
N ILE A 663 19.11 15.77 -5.12
CA ILE A 663 19.39 16.47 -6.39
C ILE A 663 18.92 15.62 -7.57
N VAL A 664 19.20 14.31 -7.55
CA VAL A 664 18.77 13.36 -8.58
C VAL A 664 17.24 13.28 -8.69
N PHE A 665 16.54 13.37 -7.56
CA PHE A 665 15.08 13.42 -7.51
C PHE A 665 14.51 14.57 -8.34
N TYR A 666 15.06 15.77 -8.23
CA TYR A 666 14.61 16.92 -9.02
C TYR A 666 14.82 16.70 -10.53
N PHE A 667 15.93 16.07 -10.94
CA PHE A 667 16.11 15.65 -12.34
C PHE A 667 15.04 14.64 -12.78
N GLY A 668 14.69 13.69 -11.90
CA GLY A 668 13.59 12.75 -12.13
C GLY A 668 12.25 13.46 -12.33
N VAL A 669 11.93 14.46 -11.50
CA VAL A 669 10.69 15.27 -11.62
C VAL A 669 10.64 16.02 -12.95
N VAL A 670 11.74 16.67 -13.36
CA VAL A 670 11.83 17.35 -14.66
C VAL A 670 11.69 16.35 -15.82
N GLY A 671 12.31 15.17 -15.69
CA GLY A 671 12.20 14.09 -16.66
C GLY A 671 10.77 13.58 -16.84
N ILE A 672 10.02 13.43 -15.74
CA ILE A 672 8.59 13.08 -15.76
C ILE A 672 7.76 14.16 -16.45
N ALA A 673 8.02 15.44 -16.17
CA ALA A 673 7.33 16.53 -16.85
C ALA A 673 7.58 16.49 -18.37
N GLY A 674 8.84 16.30 -18.78
CA GLY A 674 9.21 16.14 -20.19
C GLY A 674 8.53 14.95 -20.87
N LEU A 675 8.55 13.77 -20.24
CA LEU A 675 7.84 12.58 -20.74
C LEU A 675 6.34 12.79 -20.83
N SER A 676 5.75 13.53 -19.89
CA SER A 676 4.32 13.86 -19.89
C SER A 676 3.96 14.77 -21.07
N VAL A 677 4.77 15.79 -21.36
CA VAL A 677 4.60 16.65 -22.54
C VAL A 677 4.69 15.83 -23.83
N LEU A 678 5.66 14.92 -23.93
CA LEU A 678 5.80 14.03 -25.08
C LEU A 678 4.60 13.08 -25.23
N ALA A 679 4.06 12.56 -24.13
CA ALA A 679 2.87 11.72 -24.13
C ALA A 679 1.62 12.48 -24.61
N VAL A 680 1.44 13.73 -24.16
CA VAL A 680 0.33 14.60 -24.62
C VAL A 680 0.49 14.95 -26.10
N ARG A 681 1.70 15.25 -26.56
CA ARG A 681 1.99 15.51 -27.98
C ARG A 681 1.70 14.28 -28.84
N GLU A 682 2.12 13.09 -28.41
CA GLU A 682 1.85 11.83 -29.11
C GLU A 682 0.34 11.59 -29.25
N LEU A 683 -0.43 11.79 -28.17
CA LEU A 683 -1.89 11.75 -28.17
C LEU A 683 -2.54 12.73 -29.14
N TYR A 684 -2.04 13.97 -29.20
CA TYR A 684 -2.56 14.99 -30.10
C TYR A 684 -2.34 14.61 -31.58
N LEU A 685 -1.17 14.06 -31.91
CA LEU A 685 -0.84 13.61 -33.26
C LEU A 685 -1.67 12.38 -33.67
N GLU A 686 -1.84 11.39 -32.80
CA GLU A 686 -2.70 10.23 -33.05
C GLU A 686 -4.14 10.63 -33.38
N ASN A 687 -4.65 11.67 -32.71
CA ASN A 687 -6.01 12.20 -32.88
C ASN A 687 -6.19 13.11 -34.11
N LYS A 688 -5.10 13.56 -34.76
CA LYS A 688 -5.15 14.29 -36.04
C LYS A 688 -5.15 13.37 -37.26
N ILE A 689 -4.61 12.16 -37.09
CA ILE A 689 -4.48 11.15 -38.15
C ILE A 689 -5.76 10.30 -38.27
N LYS A 690 -6.58 10.24 -37.22
CA LYS A 690 -7.93 9.65 -37.20
C LYS A 690 -8.99 10.72 -37.39
#